data_AF-A0A938SP83-F1
#
_entry.id   AF-A0A938SP83-F1
#
_cell.length_a   1.000
_cell.length_b   1.000
_cell.length_c   1.000
_cell.angle_alpha   90.00
_cell.angle_beta   90.00
_cell.angle_gamma   90.00
#
_symmetry.space_group_name_H-M   'P 1'
#
loop_
_entity.id
_entity.type
_entity.pdbx_description
1 polymer ?
#
loop_
_entity_poly.entity_id
_entity_poly.type
_entity_poly.pdbx_seq_one_letter_code
_entity_poly.pdbx_strand_id
1 'polypeptide(L)'
;MQLIQQAAPGVQIVITMSGHGTQLPIPDDQSSALDPRNRELDGLDEAFLPADARPGEIKAILDDQFAEWLGQLKQRGARVWIVFDCCHSGTLTRGIEGGERSRGISGRELGITEASWARARQKADEAREQSRRAGSERVMAAESDFVGPTVEGGSTAGARAGSVTAFFAAQAYETTPDALHPADGPDTPENYFGLLSYILVQTLDQCPGRLTYRDLGRHIAARYRAVRGSRGPTPMFVGDLDRYVLGVQQSASMPIYLECAGGQTRLSAGSLANVTAGSVYSVHPPAGGTADETELLGYVRVTRVTPTHAEVASVAYGALARATDLDALPHLARCRVAVRDLGDLRVAIAVREPRESREAPHCRMLRDALRGLPREAAELVHFVDGVHAADWTLRPVTPEEAKAEFDLRLSGPHVLLLTGGARGSVTRERHGGTAVSARRPPMGWRVRARYALTDGDALVTALARDLRRIYTWQNLWRVAGTLSRHSPQLRLAAVLADDGSGGQSDLALPDGLALRAGQRFEVRLANDTNQDMWVTVMYLDANLGIQIWASESVERRRALEPLLIEVDETSLGSEGIVVLAAPMKQVQDRPDFAFLAQEPLGAPGRDLVLTRTVAGTPFGQLLAALKAGSSVRTRSHAVHAPTDPYILTWTWRSVPPGTDLPE
;
A
#
# COMPACT_ATOMS: atom_id res chain seq x y z
N MET A 1 10.65 37.72 5.95
CA MET A 1 10.12 38.02 7.32
C MET A 1 8.65 38.44 7.36
N GLN A 2 8.16 39.34 6.49
CA GLN A 2 6.74 39.75 6.52
C GLN A 2 5.73 38.60 6.32
N LEU A 3 5.96 37.69 5.36
CA LEU A 3 5.09 36.52 5.16
C LEU A 3 5.02 35.62 6.40
N ILE A 4 6.17 35.43 7.08
CA ILE A 4 6.24 34.64 8.32
C ILE A 4 5.44 35.31 9.43
N GLN A 5 5.52 36.63 9.57
CA GLN A 5 4.76 37.38 10.56
C GLN A 5 3.24 37.25 10.37
N GLN A 6 2.77 37.14 9.12
CA GLN A 6 1.36 37.02 8.78
C GLN A 6 0.84 35.56 8.75
N ALA A 7 1.75 34.57 8.83
CA ALA A 7 1.37 33.16 8.81
C ALA A 7 0.58 32.77 10.07
N ALA A 8 -0.57 32.13 9.85
CA ALA A 8 -1.45 31.63 10.89
C ALA A 8 -2.24 30.41 10.39
N PRO A 9 -2.84 29.60 11.28
CA PRO A 9 -3.72 28.50 10.88
C PRO A 9 -4.85 28.98 9.98
N GLY A 10 -5.03 28.31 8.83
CA GLY A 10 -6.07 28.64 7.86
C GLY A 10 -5.67 29.67 6.79
N VAL A 11 -4.48 30.26 6.88
CA VAL A 11 -3.93 31.14 5.83
C VAL A 11 -3.31 30.30 4.70
N GLN A 12 -3.65 30.63 3.45
CA GLN A 12 -2.98 30.12 2.25
C GLN A 12 -1.96 31.14 1.75
N ILE A 13 -0.72 30.71 1.56
CA ILE A 13 0.38 31.50 1.00
C ILE A 13 0.76 30.89 -0.35
N VAL A 14 0.93 31.73 -1.37
CA VAL A 14 1.40 31.33 -2.69
C VAL A 14 2.70 32.07 -2.99
N ILE A 15 3.73 31.32 -3.39
CA ILE A 15 5.04 31.87 -3.76
C ILE A 15 5.35 31.35 -5.16
N THR A 16 5.66 32.25 -6.09
CA THR A 16 6.07 31.89 -7.44
C THR A 16 7.45 32.46 -7.71
N MET A 17 8.39 31.59 -8.03
CA MET A 17 9.78 31.92 -8.33
C MET A 17 10.05 31.49 -9.76
N SER A 18 10.40 32.44 -10.62
CA SER A 18 10.79 32.18 -12.01
C SER A 18 12.06 32.97 -12.30
N GLY A 19 13.09 32.31 -12.79
CA GLY A 19 14.39 32.94 -13.01
C GLY A 19 15.54 31.95 -13.10
N HIS A 20 16.74 32.46 -12.89
CA HIS A 20 17.96 31.67 -12.94
C HIS A 20 18.14 30.88 -11.66
N GLY A 21 18.44 29.59 -11.81
CA GLY A 21 19.00 28.77 -10.75
C GLY A 21 20.33 28.18 -11.18
N THR A 22 21.13 27.80 -10.20
CA THR A 22 22.48 27.26 -10.34
C THR A 22 22.75 26.26 -9.23
N GLN A 23 23.84 25.52 -9.37
CA GLN A 23 24.47 24.83 -8.25
C GLN A 23 25.67 25.63 -7.77
N LEU A 24 25.91 25.59 -6.47
CA LEU A 24 27.09 26.15 -5.81
C LEU A 24 27.82 25.01 -5.08
N PRO A 25 29.16 25.02 -5.01
CA PRO A 25 29.87 24.07 -4.17
C PRO A 25 29.54 24.33 -2.69
N ILE A 26 29.38 23.26 -1.90
CA ILE A 26 29.15 23.40 -0.46
C ILE A 26 30.23 24.29 0.18
N PRO A 27 29.87 25.09 1.20
CA PRO A 27 30.81 25.96 1.88
C PRO A 27 32.05 25.25 2.43
N ASP A 28 33.19 25.94 2.43
CA ASP A 28 34.44 25.40 2.96
C ASP A 28 34.32 25.07 4.47
N ASP A 29 33.47 25.78 5.21
CA ASP A 29 33.20 25.58 6.64
C ASP A 29 32.18 24.47 6.96
N GLN A 30 31.49 23.93 5.95
CA GLN A 30 30.68 22.73 6.12
C GLN A 30 31.59 21.51 6.33
N SER A 31 31.47 20.90 7.52
CA SER A 31 32.37 19.82 7.98
C SER A 31 32.14 18.49 7.28
N SER A 32 30.91 18.24 6.81
CA SER A 32 30.53 17.03 6.08
C SER A 32 29.44 17.36 5.07
N ALA A 33 29.57 16.80 3.86
CA ALA A 33 28.53 16.82 2.84
C ALA A 33 27.26 16.03 3.27
N LEU A 34 27.34 15.25 4.35
CA LEU A 34 26.22 14.53 4.94
C LEU A 34 25.75 15.16 6.27
N ASP A 35 26.01 16.45 6.51
CA ASP A 35 25.44 17.17 7.67
C ASP A 35 23.91 17.01 7.64
N PRO A 36 23.27 16.48 8.70
CA PRO A 36 21.83 16.31 8.74
C PRO A 36 21.01 17.58 8.46
N ARG A 37 21.61 18.77 8.62
CA ARG A 37 20.98 20.07 8.38
C ARG A 37 21.12 20.57 6.94
N ASN A 38 22.11 20.07 6.19
CA ASN A 38 22.37 20.43 4.79
C ASN A 38 23.05 19.24 4.08
N ARG A 39 22.24 18.32 3.54
CA ARG A 39 22.71 17.03 3.03
C ARG A 39 22.92 17.08 1.52
N GLU A 40 24.13 17.39 1.11
CA GLU A 40 24.53 17.45 -0.29
C GLU A 40 25.29 16.22 -0.72
N LEU A 41 24.56 15.23 -1.25
CA LEU A 41 25.15 13.95 -1.65
C LEU A 41 26.27 14.13 -2.68
N ASP A 42 26.14 15.05 -3.62
CA ASP A 42 27.14 15.36 -4.66
C ASP A 42 28.08 16.51 -4.27
N GLY A 43 27.89 17.08 -3.07
CA GLY A 43 28.67 18.20 -2.53
C GLY A 43 28.27 19.56 -3.12
N LEU A 44 27.10 19.67 -3.76
CA LEU A 44 26.63 20.91 -4.37
C LEU A 44 25.31 21.34 -3.71
N ASP A 45 25.17 22.63 -3.41
CA ASP A 45 23.91 23.24 -2.97
C ASP A 45 23.14 23.78 -4.18
N GLU A 46 21.82 23.57 -4.23
CA GLU A 46 20.95 24.26 -5.18
C GLU A 46 20.70 25.71 -4.76
N ALA A 47 20.79 26.63 -5.72
CA ALA A 47 20.65 28.04 -5.44
C ALA A 47 19.81 28.79 -6.47
N PHE A 48 18.97 29.71 -5.99
CA PHE A 48 18.23 30.67 -6.80
C PHE A 48 18.97 32.00 -6.87
N LEU A 49 19.10 32.59 -8.06
CA LEU A 49 19.81 33.85 -8.25
C LEU A 49 18.85 35.06 -8.22
N PRO A 50 18.97 35.96 -7.23
CA PRO A 50 18.17 37.19 -7.18
C PRO A 50 18.59 38.16 -8.28
N ALA A 51 17.70 39.11 -8.61
CA ALA A 51 17.90 40.07 -9.71
C ALA A 51 19.11 41.01 -9.50
N ASP A 52 19.60 41.14 -8.28
CA ASP A 52 20.78 41.92 -7.92
C ASP A 52 22.06 41.10 -7.84
N ALA A 53 22.03 39.82 -8.24
CA ALA A 53 23.24 39.05 -8.52
C ALA A 53 24.02 39.66 -9.70
N ARG A 54 25.35 39.61 -9.61
CA ARG A 54 26.28 40.15 -10.61
C ARG A 54 27.31 39.09 -10.98
N PRO A 55 27.79 39.06 -12.24
CA PRO A 55 28.90 38.18 -12.61
C PRO A 55 30.11 38.39 -11.68
N GLY A 56 30.70 37.30 -11.21
CA GLY A 56 31.81 37.31 -10.26
C GLY A 56 31.44 37.50 -8.78
N GLU A 57 30.16 37.63 -8.44
CA GLU A 57 29.67 37.65 -7.05
C GLU A 57 28.77 36.44 -6.78
N ILE A 58 29.06 35.70 -5.71
CA ILE A 58 28.21 34.58 -5.25
C ILE A 58 27.12 35.16 -4.36
N LYS A 59 26.10 35.74 -5.01
CA LYS A 59 24.88 36.21 -4.35
C LYS A 59 23.72 35.33 -4.79
N ALA A 60 23.35 34.39 -3.93
CA ALA A 60 22.30 33.41 -4.20
C ALA A 60 21.48 33.14 -2.94
N ILE A 61 20.26 32.62 -3.13
CA ILE A 61 19.42 32.09 -2.07
C ILE A 61 19.52 30.57 -2.16
N LEU A 62 20.07 29.96 -1.12
CA LEU A 62 20.24 28.52 -1.04
C LEU A 62 18.92 27.82 -0.71
N ASP A 63 18.82 26.54 -1.08
CA ASP A 63 17.67 25.70 -0.82
C ASP A 63 17.45 25.43 0.68
N ASP A 64 18.52 25.34 1.48
CA ASP A 64 18.47 25.25 2.95
C ASP A 64 17.80 26.48 3.58
N GLN A 65 18.06 27.68 3.06
CA GLN A 65 17.42 28.92 3.48
C GLN A 65 15.93 28.91 3.12
N PHE A 66 15.57 28.42 1.94
CA PHE A 66 14.17 28.19 1.60
C PHE A 66 13.51 27.19 2.55
N ALA A 67 14.17 26.07 2.84
CA ALA A 67 13.68 25.05 3.75
C ALA A 67 13.44 25.63 5.15
N GLU A 68 14.37 26.45 5.66
CA GLU A 68 14.22 27.14 6.94
C GLU A 68 12.99 28.05 6.94
N TRP A 69 12.84 28.93 5.94
CA TRP A 69 11.72 29.87 5.88
C TRP A 69 10.37 29.17 5.68
N LEU A 70 10.32 28.15 4.82
CA LEU A 70 9.11 27.34 4.61
C LEU A 70 8.76 26.55 5.87
N GLY A 71 9.76 26.06 6.61
CA GLY A 71 9.62 25.44 7.92
C GLY A 71 8.98 26.39 8.93
N GLN A 72 9.44 27.65 9.01
CA GLN A 72 8.85 28.67 9.88
C GLN A 72 7.38 28.97 9.51
N LEU A 73 7.03 29.00 8.22
CA LEU A 73 5.64 29.16 7.77
C LEU A 73 4.77 27.96 8.18
N LYS A 74 5.29 26.73 8.00
CA LYS A 74 4.63 25.48 8.38
C LYS A 74 4.37 25.42 9.89
N GLN A 75 5.36 25.79 10.71
CA GLN A 75 5.27 25.81 12.17
C GLN A 75 4.18 26.78 12.67
N ARG A 76 3.93 27.87 11.95
CA ARG A 76 2.84 28.82 12.24
C ARG A 76 1.47 28.35 11.74
N GLY A 77 1.35 27.15 11.20
CA GLY A 77 0.08 26.57 10.75
C GLY A 77 -0.37 27.00 9.35
N ALA A 78 0.46 27.74 8.61
CA ALA A 78 0.10 28.20 7.26
C ALA A 78 0.15 27.06 6.23
N ARG A 79 -0.62 27.24 5.16
CA ARG A 79 -0.68 26.37 3.99
C ARG A 79 0.08 27.05 2.87
N VAL A 80 1.26 26.57 2.52
CA VAL A 80 2.12 27.15 1.48
C VAL A 80 1.97 26.35 0.19
N TRP A 81 1.87 27.05 -0.93
CA TRP A 81 2.13 26.50 -2.25
C TRP A 81 3.25 27.31 -2.88
N ILE A 82 4.35 26.67 -3.23
CA ILE A 82 5.49 27.30 -3.88
C ILE A 82 5.72 26.68 -5.26
N VAL A 83 6.01 27.52 -6.25
CA VAL A 83 6.31 27.13 -7.62
C VAL A 83 7.70 27.64 -7.98
N PHE A 84 8.57 26.72 -8.37
CA PHE A 84 9.92 26.98 -8.85
C PHE A 84 10.01 26.68 -10.36
N ASP A 85 10.07 27.73 -11.17
CA ASP A 85 10.30 27.67 -12.61
C ASP A 85 11.72 28.15 -12.94
N CYS A 86 12.69 27.42 -12.40
CA CYS A 86 14.12 27.66 -12.56
C CYS A 86 14.87 26.37 -12.95
N CYS A 87 16.09 26.52 -13.48
CA CYS A 87 17.03 25.40 -13.70
C CYS A 87 17.77 25.08 -12.41
N HIS A 88 18.01 23.80 -12.10
CA HIS A 88 18.87 23.41 -10.97
C HIS A 88 20.33 23.19 -11.41
N SER A 89 20.55 22.62 -12.59
CA SER A 89 21.80 21.92 -12.92
C SER A 89 22.98 22.76 -13.45
N GLY A 90 22.90 24.10 -13.48
CA GLY A 90 24.01 25.02 -13.83
C GLY A 90 24.77 24.72 -15.14
N THR A 91 24.28 23.82 -15.99
CA THR A 91 25.02 23.23 -17.12
C THR A 91 24.54 23.85 -18.42
N LEU A 92 25.44 24.61 -19.06
CA LEU A 92 25.31 25.06 -20.45
C LEU A 92 25.55 23.87 -21.39
N THR A 93 24.57 22.98 -21.55
CA THR A 93 24.65 21.94 -22.58
C THR A 93 23.42 21.96 -23.51
N ARG A 94 23.70 22.40 -24.75
CA ARG A 94 22.92 22.27 -26.00
C ARG A 94 21.82 23.30 -26.25
N GLY A 95 22.23 24.52 -26.60
CA GLY A 95 21.47 25.36 -27.53
C GLY A 95 22.02 25.18 -28.94
N ILE A 96 21.65 24.10 -29.64
CA ILE A 96 21.90 23.97 -31.08
C ILE A 96 20.67 23.29 -31.70
N GLU A 97 19.86 24.10 -32.39
CA GLU A 97 18.58 23.82 -33.08
C GLU A 97 17.29 23.93 -32.23
N GLY A 98 16.44 24.95 -32.52
CA GLY A 98 15.00 24.88 -32.22
C GLY A 98 14.33 26.00 -31.40
N GLY A 99 14.94 27.16 -31.16
CA GLY A 99 14.24 28.29 -30.49
C GLY A 99 14.09 28.18 -28.96
N GLU A 100 14.96 27.42 -28.30
CA GLU A 100 15.04 27.32 -26.83
C GLU A 100 16.16 28.21 -26.27
N ARG A 101 15.91 28.88 -25.14
CA ARG A 101 16.91 29.69 -24.43
C ARG A 101 17.20 29.08 -23.05
N SER A 102 18.47 28.85 -22.75
CA SER A 102 18.88 28.31 -21.45
C SER A 102 18.71 29.36 -20.34
N ARG A 103 18.17 28.93 -19.19
CA ARG A 103 18.08 29.74 -17.95
C ARG A 103 19.23 29.48 -16.97
N GLY A 104 20.26 28.74 -17.34
CA GLY A 104 21.42 28.50 -16.46
C GLY A 104 22.44 29.63 -16.52
N ILE A 105 22.91 30.11 -15.38
CA ILE A 105 24.19 30.82 -15.26
C ILE A 105 25.23 29.79 -14.80
N SER A 106 26.38 29.74 -15.47
CA SER A 106 27.42 28.78 -15.11
C SER A 106 28.21 29.23 -13.87
N GLY A 107 28.74 28.28 -13.10
CA GLY A 107 29.62 28.60 -11.97
C GLY A 107 30.83 29.46 -12.34
N ARG A 108 31.33 29.32 -13.57
CA ARG A 108 32.42 30.17 -14.09
C ARG A 108 32.03 31.64 -14.18
N GLU A 109 30.79 31.93 -14.61
CA GLU A 109 30.26 33.30 -14.68
C GLU A 109 30.03 33.90 -13.28
N LEU A 110 29.82 33.04 -12.27
CA LEU A 110 29.74 33.42 -10.85
C LEU A 110 31.11 33.52 -10.17
N GLY A 111 32.21 33.32 -10.90
CA GLY A 111 33.57 33.40 -10.35
C GLY A 111 34.01 32.16 -9.54
N ILE A 112 33.28 31.05 -9.62
CA ILE A 112 33.60 29.80 -8.93
C ILE A 112 34.76 29.11 -9.65
N THR A 113 35.80 28.76 -8.88
CA THR A 113 37.01 28.14 -9.42
C THR A 113 36.87 26.63 -9.53
N GLU A 114 37.57 26.01 -10.50
CA GLU A 114 37.70 24.55 -10.60
C GLU A 114 38.20 23.90 -9.30
N ALA A 115 39.06 24.60 -8.54
CA ALA A 115 39.54 24.12 -7.25
C ALA A 115 38.41 24.01 -6.21
N SER A 116 37.45 24.94 -6.23
CA SER A 116 36.28 24.89 -5.34
C SER A 116 35.36 23.72 -5.68
N TRP A 117 35.09 23.50 -6.97
CA TRP A 117 34.34 22.33 -7.45
C TRP A 117 35.02 21.01 -7.07
N ALA A 118 36.35 20.91 -7.27
CA ALA A 118 37.10 19.71 -6.94
C ALA A 118 37.06 19.41 -5.43
N ARG A 119 37.16 20.44 -4.59
CA ARG A 119 37.14 20.30 -3.13
C ARG A 119 35.77 19.88 -2.62
N ALA A 120 34.69 20.44 -3.16
CA ALA A 120 33.32 20.04 -2.85
C ALA A 120 33.05 18.56 -3.18
N ARG A 121 33.45 18.12 -4.38
CA ARG A 121 33.35 16.71 -4.79
C ARG A 121 34.17 15.79 -3.90
N GLN A 122 35.39 16.20 -3.56
CA GLN A 122 36.24 15.44 -2.65
C GLN A 122 35.56 15.26 -1.28
N LYS A 123 34.99 16.32 -0.70
CA LYS A 123 34.24 16.22 0.56
C LYS A 123 33.06 15.26 0.46
N ALA A 124 32.31 15.29 -0.64
CA ALA A 124 31.19 14.38 -0.88
C ALA A 124 31.63 12.91 -0.96
N ASP A 125 32.71 12.63 -1.70
CA ASP A 125 33.26 11.28 -1.83
C ASP A 125 33.82 10.75 -0.50
N GLU A 126 34.51 11.59 0.27
CA GLU A 126 35.00 11.26 1.60
C GLU A 126 33.84 10.92 2.56
N ALA A 127 32.77 11.73 2.56
CA ALA A 127 31.61 11.49 3.42
C ALA A 127 30.88 10.18 3.04
N ARG A 128 30.73 9.90 1.74
CA ARG A 128 30.14 8.64 1.25
C ARG A 128 30.97 7.41 1.63
N GLU A 129 32.29 7.51 1.50
CA GLU A 129 33.20 6.42 1.88
C GLU A 129 33.17 6.17 3.39
N GLN A 130 33.15 7.23 4.21
CA GLN A 130 32.99 7.12 5.66
C GLN A 130 31.66 6.45 6.04
N SER A 131 30.55 6.84 5.41
CA SER A 131 29.23 6.24 5.63
C SER A 131 29.20 4.75 5.24
N ARG A 132 29.80 4.38 4.10
CA ARG A 132 29.94 2.97 3.66
C ARG A 132 30.73 2.12 4.67
N ARG A 133 31.84 2.64 5.20
CA ARG A 133 32.64 1.94 6.22
C ARG A 133 31.91 1.76 7.55
N ALA A 134 31.01 2.68 7.88
CA ALA A 134 30.20 2.62 9.10
C ALA A 134 29.01 1.64 9.01
N GLY A 135 28.80 0.96 7.88
CA GLY A 135 27.69 0.02 7.70
C GLY A 135 26.31 0.70 7.70
N SER A 136 26.25 2.01 7.48
CA SER A 136 25.04 2.81 7.55
C SER A 136 24.32 2.87 6.21
N GLU A 137 23.71 1.75 5.78
CA GLU A 137 22.89 1.72 4.55
C GLU A 137 21.69 2.68 4.60
N ARG A 138 21.24 3.07 5.81
CA ARG A 138 20.10 3.98 6.02
C ARG A 138 20.36 5.44 5.63
N VAL A 139 21.62 5.88 5.52
CA VAL A 139 21.94 7.29 5.22
C VAL A 139 21.87 7.61 3.73
N MET A 140 21.96 6.60 2.85
CA MET A 140 21.98 6.78 1.39
C MET A 140 20.58 6.86 0.76
N ALA A 141 19.51 6.60 1.52
CA ALA A 141 18.13 6.49 0.99
C ALA A 141 17.26 7.74 1.18
N ALA A 142 17.79 8.79 1.84
CA ALA A 142 17.12 10.07 1.99
C ALA A 142 17.73 11.07 0.98
N GLU A 143 17.18 11.11 -0.23
CA GLU A 143 17.33 12.28 -1.11
C GLU A 143 16.75 13.51 -0.38
N SER A 144 17.33 14.69 -0.65
CA SER A 144 17.17 15.96 0.08
C SER A 144 15.79 16.17 0.73
N ASP A 145 15.80 16.38 2.06
CA ASP A 145 14.63 16.65 2.90
C ASP A 145 13.99 18.04 2.60
N PHE A 146 14.08 18.56 1.37
CA PHE A 146 13.51 19.86 0.96
C PHE A 146 11.99 19.91 1.22
N VAL A 147 11.28 18.78 1.04
CA VAL A 147 9.88 18.57 1.46
C VAL A 147 9.68 17.10 1.86
N GLY A 148 10.33 16.66 2.93
CA GLY A 148 10.02 15.36 3.53
C GLY A 148 8.62 15.36 4.16
N PRO A 149 7.78 14.32 3.96
CA PRO A 149 6.70 14.06 4.91
C PRO A 149 7.38 13.70 6.24
N THR A 150 7.21 14.53 7.26
CA THR A 150 7.41 14.08 8.64
C THR A 150 6.43 12.92 8.86
N VAL A 151 6.92 11.69 8.69
CA VAL A 151 6.27 10.48 9.18
C VAL A 151 6.40 10.53 10.70
N GLU A 152 5.60 11.37 11.35
CA GLU A 152 5.21 11.11 12.72
C GLU A 152 4.16 10.00 12.65
N GLY A 153 4.62 8.77 12.87
CA GLY A 153 3.75 7.68 13.26
C GLY A 153 3.00 8.10 14.52
N GLY A 154 1.69 8.28 14.40
CA GLY A 154 0.84 8.70 15.49
C GLY A 154 -0.22 9.68 15.01
N SER A 155 -1.33 9.15 14.49
CA SER A 155 -2.56 9.93 14.35
C SER A 155 -3.04 10.35 15.74
N THR A 156 -2.56 11.48 16.23
CA THR A 156 -3.25 12.23 17.26
C THR A 156 -4.14 13.25 16.54
N ALA A 157 -5.43 13.00 16.59
CA ALA A 157 -6.45 13.94 16.16
C ALA A 157 -6.40 15.17 17.09
N GLY A 158 -5.57 16.15 16.75
CA GLY A 158 -5.45 17.43 17.46
C GLY A 158 -4.90 18.51 16.53
N ALA A 159 -5.73 19.49 16.18
CA ALA A 159 -5.40 20.79 15.57
C ALA A 159 -4.03 21.00 14.83
N ARG A 160 -4.03 20.69 13.53
CA ARG A 160 -3.45 21.45 12.38
C ARG A 160 -1.99 21.98 12.49
N ALA A 161 -1.01 21.14 12.19
CA ALA A 161 0.26 21.61 11.63
C ALA A 161 0.05 22.18 10.21
N GLY A 162 0.82 23.21 9.83
CA GLY A 162 0.85 23.76 8.48
C GLY A 162 1.35 22.76 7.44
N SER A 163 1.29 23.10 6.16
CA SER A 163 1.83 22.23 5.10
C SER A 163 2.42 23.03 3.94
N VAL A 164 3.41 22.45 3.28
CA VAL A 164 4.06 22.99 2.08
C VAL A 164 3.76 22.04 0.92
N THR A 165 3.41 22.62 -0.23
CA THR A 165 3.28 21.93 -1.51
C THR A 165 4.21 22.64 -2.49
N ALA A 166 5.13 21.93 -3.14
CA ALA A 166 6.12 22.53 -4.03
C ALA A 166 6.05 21.93 -5.43
N PHE A 167 6.06 22.79 -6.45
CA PHE A 167 6.06 22.42 -7.87
C PHE A 167 7.37 22.89 -8.50
N PHE A 168 8.07 22.00 -9.18
CA PHE A 168 9.34 22.27 -9.84
C PHE A 168 9.23 22.00 -11.33
N ALA A 169 9.89 22.83 -12.14
CA ALA A 169 9.82 22.74 -13.60
C ALA A 169 10.59 21.55 -14.19
N ALA A 170 11.52 20.97 -13.42
CA ALA A 170 12.40 19.85 -13.81
C ALA A 170 12.72 18.95 -12.62
N GLN A 171 13.26 17.76 -12.91
CA GLN A 171 14.01 16.96 -11.95
C GLN A 171 15.35 17.65 -11.63
N ALA A 172 15.97 17.30 -10.49
CA ALA A 172 17.24 17.89 -10.06
C ALA A 172 18.36 17.79 -11.12
N TYR A 173 18.35 16.71 -11.91
CA TYR A 173 19.34 16.43 -12.96
C TYR A 173 18.96 16.96 -14.37
N GLU A 174 17.84 17.68 -14.53
CA GLU A 174 17.39 18.22 -15.81
C GLU A 174 17.55 19.75 -15.88
N THR A 175 17.62 20.30 -17.10
CA THR A 175 17.57 21.75 -17.35
C THR A 175 16.20 22.16 -17.89
N THR A 176 15.76 23.38 -17.56
CA THR A 176 14.49 23.96 -17.97
C THR A 176 14.71 25.14 -18.93
N PRO A 177 14.30 25.02 -20.21
CA PRO A 177 14.44 26.13 -21.15
C PRO A 177 13.33 27.18 -20.97
N ASP A 178 13.64 28.42 -21.31
CA ASP A 178 12.66 29.37 -21.84
C ASP A 178 12.29 28.93 -23.25
N ALA A 179 10.99 28.76 -23.49
CA ALA A 179 10.47 28.33 -24.77
C ALA A 179 9.51 29.38 -25.35
N LEU A 180 9.51 29.46 -26.67
CA LEU A 180 8.58 30.28 -27.42
C LEU A 180 7.16 29.75 -27.25
N HIS A 181 6.26 30.57 -26.71
CA HIS A 181 4.88 30.22 -26.43
C HIS A 181 3.92 31.39 -26.73
N PRO A 182 2.83 31.16 -27.50
CA PRO A 182 2.50 29.90 -28.19
C PRO A 182 3.55 29.57 -29.27
N ALA A 183 3.69 28.29 -29.62
CA ALA A 183 4.81 27.80 -30.44
C ALA A 183 4.84 28.37 -31.88
N ASP A 184 3.70 28.88 -32.34
CA ASP A 184 3.48 29.57 -33.62
C ASP A 184 3.51 31.11 -33.51
N GLY A 185 3.80 31.64 -32.32
CA GLY A 185 3.93 33.07 -32.07
C GLY A 185 5.19 33.68 -32.70
N PRO A 186 5.25 35.02 -32.84
CA PRO A 186 6.45 35.68 -33.34
C PRO A 186 7.62 35.51 -32.35
N ASP A 187 8.83 35.28 -32.86
CA ASP A 187 10.07 35.11 -32.05
C ASP A 187 10.53 36.45 -31.47
N THR A 188 9.81 36.92 -30.45
CA THR A 188 10.09 38.15 -29.71
C THR A 188 10.30 37.84 -28.22
N PRO A 189 11.07 38.64 -27.48
CA PRO A 189 11.32 38.40 -26.05
C PRO A 189 10.06 38.23 -25.20
N GLU A 190 8.95 38.87 -25.59
CA GLU A 190 7.66 38.82 -24.90
C GLU A 190 6.95 37.47 -25.02
N ASN A 191 7.35 36.63 -25.99
CA ASN A 191 6.78 35.30 -26.21
C ASN A 191 7.64 34.18 -25.63
N TYR A 192 8.68 34.49 -24.85
CA TYR A 192 9.43 33.47 -24.12
C TYR A 192 8.92 33.37 -22.69
N PHE A 193 8.47 32.17 -22.32
CA PHE A 193 7.91 31.91 -21.01
C PHE A 193 8.57 30.72 -20.30
N GLY A 194 8.54 30.79 -18.97
CA GLY A 194 8.41 29.67 -18.04
C GLY A 194 7.65 28.48 -18.62
N LEU A 195 8.27 27.34 -18.95
CA LEU A 195 7.48 26.20 -19.43
C LEU A 195 6.48 25.74 -18.35
N LEU A 196 6.91 25.70 -17.08
CA LEU A 196 6.02 25.36 -15.97
C LEU A 196 4.96 26.44 -15.78
N SER A 197 5.37 27.69 -15.73
CA SER A 197 4.48 28.82 -15.46
C SER A 197 3.42 28.96 -16.56
N TYR A 198 3.83 28.86 -17.83
CA TYR A 198 2.94 28.90 -18.98
C TYR A 198 1.92 27.77 -18.94
N ILE A 199 2.39 26.52 -18.78
CA ILE A 199 1.51 25.35 -18.71
C ILE A 199 0.61 25.40 -17.47
N LEU A 200 1.12 25.86 -16.33
CA LEU A 200 0.35 26.02 -15.10
C LEU A 200 -0.83 26.97 -15.31
N VAL A 201 -0.59 28.17 -15.84
CA VAL A 201 -1.63 29.16 -16.11
C VAL A 201 -2.66 28.61 -17.10
N GLN A 202 -2.21 28.01 -18.20
CA GLN A 202 -3.13 27.39 -19.16
C GLN A 202 -3.94 26.24 -18.56
N THR A 203 -3.34 25.47 -17.65
CA THR A 203 -4.03 24.35 -16.99
C THR A 203 -5.11 24.87 -16.07
N LEU A 204 -4.83 25.90 -15.27
CA LEU A 204 -5.81 26.53 -14.39
C LEU A 204 -6.96 27.16 -15.18
N ASP A 205 -6.67 27.82 -16.30
CA ASP A 205 -7.69 28.43 -17.17
C ASP A 205 -8.61 27.39 -17.81
N GLN A 206 -8.03 26.29 -18.31
CA GLN A 206 -8.79 25.23 -18.97
C GLN A 206 -9.45 24.25 -17.99
N CYS A 207 -9.10 24.31 -16.71
CA CYS A 207 -9.67 23.48 -15.66
C CYS A 207 -10.33 24.36 -14.58
N PRO A 208 -11.45 25.05 -14.90
CA PRO A 208 -12.10 25.99 -13.98
C PRO A 208 -12.81 25.32 -12.79
N GLY A 209 -12.97 23.99 -12.85
CA GLY A 209 -13.55 23.19 -11.78
C GLY A 209 -12.59 22.95 -10.61
N ARG A 210 -13.04 22.12 -9.67
CA ARG A 210 -12.26 21.83 -8.46
C ARG A 210 -11.11 20.86 -8.77
N LEU A 211 -9.90 21.21 -8.33
CA LEU A 211 -8.68 20.40 -8.46
C LEU A 211 -7.99 20.21 -7.11
N THR A 212 -7.44 19.04 -6.85
CA THR A 212 -6.35 18.87 -5.89
C THR A 212 -5.02 19.29 -6.53
N TYR A 213 -3.99 19.57 -5.72
CA TYR A 213 -2.63 19.80 -6.26
C TYR A 213 -2.11 18.58 -7.02
N ARG A 214 -2.54 17.36 -6.64
CA ARG A 214 -2.24 16.14 -7.38
C ARG A 214 -2.92 16.11 -8.74
N ASP A 215 -4.19 16.50 -8.82
CA ASP A 215 -4.89 16.62 -10.10
C ASP A 215 -4.16 17.64 -10.99
N LEU A 216 -3.89 18.84 -10.45
CA LEU A 216 -3.18 19.90 -11.16
C LEU A 216 -1.82 19.43 -11.69
N GLY A 217 -1.02 18.79 -10.84
CA GLY A 217 0.28 18.23 -11.24
C GLY A 217 0.17 17.19 -12.36
N ARG A 218 -0.86 16.33 -12.33
CA ARG A 218 -1.12 15.37 -13.42
C ARG A 218 -1.48 16.06 -14.73
N HIS A 219 -2.35 17.07 -14.70
CA HIS A 219 -2.68 17.85 -15.90
C HIS A 219 -1.45 18.56 -16.47
N ILE A 220 -0.60 19.14 -15.62
CA ILE A 220 0.66 19.77 -16.03
C ILE A 220 1.59 18.73 -16.67
N ALA A 221 1.83 17.59 -16.00
CA ALA A 221 2.70 16.54 -16.53
C ALA A 221 2.19 15.96 -17.87
N ALA A 222 0.87 15.81 -18.02
CA ALA A 222 0.26 15.36 -19.27
C ALA A 222 0.51 16.37 -20.41
N ARG A 223 0.38 17.68 -20.13
CA ARG A 223 0.67 18.74 -21.11
C ARG A 223 2.14 18.84 -21.46
N TYR A 224 3.03 18.71 -20.47
CA TYR A 224 4.47 18.63 -20.72
C TYR A 224 4.78 17.54 -21.76
N ARG A 225 4.23 16.33 -21.57
CA ARG A 225 4.39 15.23 -22.53
C ARG A 225 3.74 15.51 -23.89
N ALA A 226 2.59 16.17 -23.91
CA ALA A 226 1.93 16.53 -25.17
C ALA A 226 2.74 17.56 -25.98
N VAL A 227 3.36 18.54 -25.32
CA VAL A 227 4.15 19.60 -25.96
C VAL A 227 5.57 19.12 -26.30
N ARG A 228 6.18 18.29 -25.45
CA ARG A 228 7.61 17.92 -25.53
C ARG A 228 7.85 16.49 -26.01
N GLY A 229 6.84 15.63 -26.04
CA GLY A 229 6.99 14.20 -26.27
C GLY A 229 7.83 13.55 -25.17
N SER A 230 8.84 12.78 -25.57
CA SER A 230 9.81 12.15 -24.67
C SER A 230 10.99 13.05 -24.28
N ARG A 231 11.00 14.33 -24.71
CA ARG A 231 12.06 15.28 -24.37
C ARG A 231 11.78 15.88 -22.99
N GLY A 232 12.81 16.01 -22.17
CA GLY A 232 12.73 16.75 -20.91
C GLY A 232 12.42 18.24 -21.13
N PRO A 233 12.20 19.00 -20.04
CA PRO A 233 12.25 18.55 -18.64
C PRO A 233 10.97 17.82 -18.18
N THR A 234 11.07 17.06 -17.10
CA THR A 234 9.98 16.38 -16.41
C THR A 234 9.66 17.11 -15.11
N PRO A 235 8.44 17.67 -14.94
CA PRO A 235 8.12 18.45 -13.76
C PRO A 235 7.99 17.54 -12.53
N MET A 236 8.27 18.10 -11.36
CA MET A 236 8.20 17.40 -10.07
C MET A 236 7.23 18.10 -9.12
N PHE A 237 6.47 17.33 -8.36
CA PHE A 237 5.49 17.85 -7.40
C PHE A 237 5.60 17.09 -6.08
N VAL A 238 5.74 17.81 -4.97
CA VAL A 238 5.96 17.23 -3.64
C VAL A 238 5.13 17.93 -2.57
N GLY A 239 4.96 17.27 -1.42
CA GLY A 239 4.25 17.81 -0.26
C GLY A 239 2.77 17.42 -0.20
N ASP A 240 1.94 18.32 0.32
CA ASP A 240 0.49 18.10 0.55
C ASP A 240 -0.31 18.19 -0.76
N LEU A 241 -0.16 17.17 -1.61
CA LEU A 241 -0.73 17.13 -2.96
C LEU A 241 -2.25 16.86 -2.96
N ASP A 242 -2.78 16.24 -1.92
CA ASP A 242 -4.21 15.87 -1.85
C ASP A 242 -5.10 17.01 -1.36
N ARG A 243 -4.49 18.16 -1.06
CA ARG A 243 -5.18 19.42 -0.76
C ARG A 243 -5.78 20.03 -2.02
N TYR A 244 -6.95 20.64 -1.89
CA TYR A 244 -7.52 21.43 -2.98
C TYR A 244 -6.64 22.65 -3.29
N VAL A 245 -6.51 22.97 -4.58
CA VAL A 245 -5.73 24.13 -5.05
C VAL A 245 -6.26 25.40 -4.38
N LEU A 246 -5.35 26.18 -3.79
CA LEU A 246 -5.64 27.37 -2.95
C LEU A 246 -6.57 27.14 -1.73
N GLY A 247 -6.92 25.89 -1.43
CA GLY A 247 -7.79 25.52 -0.33
C GLY A 247 -7.04 25.01 0.90
N VAL A 248 -7.75 24.94 2.03
CA VAL A 248 -7.26 24.33 3.28
C VAL A 248 -7.83 22.93 3.52
N GLN A 249 -8.74 22.49 2.65
CA GLN A 249 -9.40 21.18 2.71
C GLN A 249 -8.61 20.15 1.90
N GLN A 250 -8.57 18.92 2.38
CA GLN A 250 -7.99 17.79 1.70
C GLN A 250 -9.08 16.92 1.06
N SER A 251 -8.75 16.25 -0.05
CA SER A 251 -9.58 15.19 -0.59
C SER A 251 -9.58 13.99 0.36
N ALA A 252 -10.75 13.37 0.56
CA ALA A 252 -10.90 12.19 1.41
C ALA A 252 -10.42 10.89 0.73
N SER A 253 -10.07 10.93 -0.56
CA SER A 253 -9.68 9.75 -1.33
C SER A 253 -8.62 10.10 -2.37
N MET A 254 -7.71 9.15 -2.59
CA MET A 254 -6.78 9.13 -3.71
C MET A 254 -7.50 8.58 -4.95
N PRO A 255 -7.91 9.43 -5.89
CA PRO A 255 -8.53 8.97 -7.13
C PRO A 255 -7.59 8.09 -7.96
N ILE A 256 -8.18 7.13 -8.66
CA ILE A 256 -7.55 6.34 -9.73
C ILE A 256 -7.95 6.99 -11.05
N TYR A 257 -7.07 7.00 -12.05
CA TYR A 257 -7.34 7.65 -13.34
C TYR A 257 -7.06 6.73 -14.51
N LEU A 258 -7.65 7.05 -15.67
CA LEU A 258 -7.21 6.52 -16.95
C LEU A 258 -6.00 7.28 -17.47
N GLU A 259 -4.99 6.52 -17.89
CA GLU A 259 -3.88 7.00 -18.69
C GLU A 259 -4.05 6.45 -20.10
N CYS A 260 -4.52 7.31 -21.01
CA CYS A 260 -4.62 7.02 -22.43
C CYS A 260 -3.35 7.55 -23.12
N ALA A 261 -2.47 6.66 -23.60
CA ALA A 261 -1.25 7.05 -24.32
C ALA A 261 -0.85 5.97 -25.34
N GLY A 262 -0.48 6.38 -26.55
CA GLY A 262 0.02 5.46 -27.58
C GLY A 262 -0.96 4.35 -27.98
N GLY A 263 -2.27 4.61 -27.96
CA GLY A 263 -3.31 3.62 -28.25
C GLY A 263 -3.54 2.58 -27.14
N GLN A 264 -2.95 2.78 -25.95
CA GLN A 264 -3.20 1.96 -24.77
C GLN A 264 -3.90 2.78 -23.70
N THR A 265 -4.94 2.17 -23.11
CA THR A 265 -5.68 2.72 -21.97
C THR A 265 -5.42 1.84 -20.75
N ARG A 266 -4.96 2.45 -19.66
CA ARG A 266 -4.65 1.75 -18.40
C ARG A 266 -5.08 2.57 -17.19
N LEU A 267 -5.27 1.91 -16.06
CA LEU A 267 -5.43 2.57 -14.77
C LEU A 267 -4.08 3.01 -14.21
N SER A 268 -4.04 4.20 -13.61
CA SER A 268 -2.89 4.75 -12.86
C SER A 268 -2.65 4.06 -11.50
N ALA A 269 -3.16 2.84 -11.32
CA ALA A 269 -3.16 2.10 -10.07
C ALA A 269 -3.05 0.60 -10.34
N GLY A 270 -2.31 -0.11 -9.48
CA GLY A 270 -2.00 -1.53 -9.60
C GLY A 270 -2.31 -2.31 -8.32
N SER A 271 -1.66 -3.46 -8.14
CA SER A 271 -1.92 -4.34 -6.99
C SER A 271 -1.59 -3.68 -5.64
N LEU A 272 -0.66 -2.71 -5.59
CA LEU A 272 -0.37 -1.94 -4.37
C LEU A 272 -1.53 -1.03 -3.95
N ALA A 273 -2.41 -0.67 -4.90
CA ALA A 273 -3.64 0.08 -4.65
C ALA A 273 -4.87 -0.85 -4.62
N ASN A 274 -4.66 -2.15 -4.33
CA ASN A 274 -5.69 -3.18 -4.28
C ASN A 274 -6.49 -3.35 -5.60
N VAL A 275 -5.89 -3.03 -6.75
CA VAL A 275 -6.49 -3.35 -8.06
C VAL A 275 -6.31 -4.84 -8.35
N THR A 276 -7.39 -5.52 -8.74
CA THR A 276 -7.38 -6.95 -9.06
C THR A 276 -7.87 -7.18 -10.49
N ALA A 277 -7.32 -8.20 -11.16
CA ALA A 277 -7.81 -8.61 -12.47
C ALA A 277 -9.28 -9.06 -12.38
N GLY A 278 -10.09 -8.70 -13.37
CA GLY A 278 -11.53 -8.94 -13.37
C GLY A 278 -12.37 -7.81 -12.76
N SER A 279 -11.77 -6.93 -11.92
CA SER A 279 -12.46 -5.78 -11.33
C SER A 279 -13.01 -4.84 -12.40
N VAL A 280 -14.14 -4.20 -12.12
CA VAL A 280 -14.79 -3.21 -13.01
C VAL A 280 -14.75 -1.84 -12.34
N TYR A 281 -14.35 -0.84 -13.10
CA TYR A 281 -14.30 0.56 -12.68
C TYR A 281 -15.29 1.38 -13.49
N SER A 282 -16.05 2.24 -12.81
CA SER A 282 -16.81 3.31 -13.47
C SER A 282 -15.87 4.44 -13.83
N VAL A 283 -16.05 4.98 -15.03
CA VAL A 283 -15.26 6.08 -15.58
C VAL A 283 -16.09 7.35 -15.56
N HIS A 284 -15.50 8.41 -15.02
CA HIS A 284 -16.10 9.73 -14.82
C HIS A 284 -15.22 10.82 -15.44
N PRO A 285 -15.76 12.02 -15.71
CA PRO A 285 -14.97 13.12 -16.25
C PRO A 285 -13.70 13.42 -15.43
N PRO A 286 -12.61 13.84 -16.09
CA PRO A 286 -11.41 14.33 -15.41
C PRO A 286 -11.73 15.42 -14.38
N ALA A 287 -10.88 15.54 -13.36
CA ALA A 287 -11.01 16.62 -12.38
C ALA A 287 -10.81 17.99 -13.06
N GLY A 288 -11.36 19.05 -12.47
CA GLY A 288 -11.20 20.42 -12.98
C GLY A 288 -12.05 20.78 -14.21
N GLY A 289 -12.78 19.85 -14.81
CA GLY A 289 -13.74 20.17 -15.88
C GLY A 289 -15.00 20.88 -15.39
N THR A 290 -15.85 21.30 -16.34
CA THR A 290 -17.20 21.83 -16.07
C THR A 290 -18.28 20.74 -16.02
N ALA A 291 -17.94 19.52 -16.44
CA ALA A 291 -18.82 18.36 -16.40
C ALA A 291 -19.10 17.93 -14.95
N ASP A 292 -20.26 17.31 -14.73
CA ASP A 292 -20.63 16.78 -13.42
C ASP A 292 -19.69 15.63 -13.04
N GLU A 293 -19.10 15.70 -11.84
CA GLU A 293 -18.18 14.66 -11.33
C GLU A 293 -18.83 13.29 -11.12
N THR A 294 -20.16 13.24 -11.12
CA THR A 294 -20.96 12.02 -11.01
C THR A 294 -21.37 11.47 -12.36
N GLU A 295 -21.20 12.23 -13.44
CA GLU A 295 -21.49 11.79 -14.81
C GLU A 295 -20.71 10.51 -15.12
N LEU A 296 -21.39 9.53 -15.71
CA LEU A 296 -20.83 8.24 -16.05
C LEU A 296 -20.49 8.20 -17.54
N LEU A 297 -19.20 8.16 -17.85
CA LEU A 297 -18.70 8.05 -19.22
C LEU A 297 -18.66 6.60 -19.72
N GLY A 298 -18.47 5.65 -18.80
CA GLY A 298 -18.30 4.25 -19.18
C GLY A 298 -17.90 3.34 -18.05
N TYR A 299 -17.66 2.08 -18.40
CA TYR A 299 -17.04 1.09 -17.53
C TYR A 299 -15.85 0.45 -18.21
N VAL A 300 -14.82 0.16 -17.42
CA VAL A 300 -13.64 -0.58 -17.86
C VAL A 300 -13.39 -1.77 -16.94
N ARG A 301 -13.00 -2.91 -17.51
CA ARG A 301 -12.62 -4.12 -16.78
C ARG A 301 -11.12 -4.27 -16.79
N VAL A 302 -10.54 -4.56 -15.63
CA VAL A 302 -9.13 -4.87 -15.49
C VAL A 302 -8.82 -6.24 -16.10
N THR A 303 -7.87 -6.29 -17.02
CA THR A 303 -7.42 -7.53 -17.68
C THR A 303 -6.10 -8.04 -17.11
N ARG A 304 -5.18 -7.12 -16.79
CA ARG A 304 -3.86 -7.43 -16.24
C ARG A 304 -3.46 -6.40 -15.20
N VAL A 305 -2.80 -6.85 -14.13
CA VAL A 305 -2.35 -6.00 -13.04
C VAL A 305 -0.84 -6.07 -12.89
N THR A 306 -0.21 -4.92 -12.72
CA THR A 306 1.18 -4.75 -12.26
C THR A 306 1.16 -4.11 -10.86
N PRO A 307 2.30 -3.95 -10.17
CA PRO A 307 2.31 -3.31 -8.86
C PRO A 307 1.72 -1.88 -8.85
N THR A 308 1.96 -1.09 -9.90
CA THR A 308 1.64 0.34 -9.94
C THR A 308 0.56 0.74 -10.94
N HIS A 309 0.28 -0.09 -11.95
CA HIS A 309 -0.71 0.19 -13.00
C HIS A 309 -1.51 -1.07 -13.35
N ALA A 310 -2.61 -0.91 -14.09
CA ALA A 310 -3.41 -2.04 -14.58
C ALA A 310 -3.94 -1.80 -16.00
N GLU A 311 -3.81 -2.79 -16.87
CA GLU A 311 -4.38 -2.77 -18.22
C GLU A 311 -5.89 -3.00 -18.16
N VAL A 312 -6.64 -2.37 -19.05
CA VAL A 312 -8.09 -2.46 -19.08
C VAL A 312 -8.64 -2.74 -20.47
N ALA A 313 -9.82 -3.36 -20.49
CA ALA A 313 -10.66 -3.50 -21.67
C ALA A 313 -12.02 -2.85 -21.42
N SER A 314 -12.69 -2.41 -22.47
CA SER A 314 -14.07 -1.95 -22.37
C SER A 314 -15.01 -3.07 -21.94
N VAL A 315 -16.04 -2.73 -21.16
CA VAL A 315 -17.05 -3.69 -20.71
C VAL A 315 -18.44 -3.05 -20.68
N ALA A 316 -19.44 -3.78 -21.17
CA ALA A 316 -20.84 -3.44 -20.91
C ALA A 316 -21.19 -3.85 -19.48
N TYR A 317 -21.64 -2.90 -18.66
CA TYR A 317 -21.93 -3.14 -17.25
C TYR A 317 -22.96 -2.14 -16.72
N GLY A 318 -23.77 -2.58 -15.75
CA GLY A 318 -24.72 -1.72 -15.04
C GLY A 318 -25.73 -1.05 -15.97
N ALA A 319 -25.90 0.27 -15.82
CA ALA A 319 -26.84 1.07 -16.59
C ALA A 319 -26.46 1.25 -18.07
N LEU A 320 -25.20 0.96 -18.43
CA LEU A 320 -24.72 1.06 -19.81
C LEU A 320 -24.82 -0.31 -20.49
N ALA A 321 -25.84 -0.46 -21.33
CA ALA A 321 -26.12 -1.67 -22.09
C ALA A 321 -25.11 -1.96 -23.22
N ARG A 322 -24.13 -1.07 -23.44
CA ARG A 322 -23.06 -1.23 -24.45
C ARG A 322 -21.72 -0.84 -23.84
N ALA A 323 -20.68 -1.53 -24.32
CA ALA A 323 -19.30 -1.26 -23.97
C ALA A 323 -18.87 0.10 -24.56
N THR A 324 -18.25 0.96 -23.76
CA THR A 324 -17.77 2.27 -24.21
C THR A 324 -16.55 2.12 -25.11
N ASP A 325 -16.41 2.91 -26.16
CA ASP A 325 -15.17 2.95 -26.92
C ASP A 325 -14.02 3.47 -26.04
N LEU A 326 -12.94 2.72 -25.90
CA LEU A 326 -11.81 3.12 -25.06
C LEU A 326 -11.10 4.36 -25.62
N ASP A 327 -11.09 4.53 -26.94
CA ASP A 327 -10.43 5.66 -27.60
C ASP A 327 -11.22 6.96 -27.41
N ALA A 328 -12.52 6.86 -27.09
CA ALA A 328 -13.37 8.01 -26.77
C ALA A 328 -13.24 8.46 -25.29
N LEU A 329 -12.57 7.68 -24.43
CA LEU A 329 -12.42 8.03 -23.02
C LEU A 329 -11.31 9.06 -22.82
N PRO A 330 -11.58 10.16 -22.09
CA PRO A 330 -10.59 11.21 -21.92
C PRO A 330 -9.40 10.75 -21.07
N HIS A 331 -8.20 11.19 -21.45
CA HIS A 331 -7.02 11.07 -20.60
C HIS A 331 -7.29 11.75 -19.25
N LEU A 332 -6.82 11.13 -18.15
CA LEU A 332 -7.12 11.53 -16.76
C LEU A 332 -8.60 11.42 -16.35
N ALA A 333 -9.42 10.64 -17.06
CA ALA A 333 -10.76 10.30 -16.57
C ALA A 333 -10.67 9.62 -15.20
N ARG A 334 -11.51 10.04 -14.26
CA ARG A 334 -11.50 9.49 -12.90
C ARG A 334 -12.20 8.14 -12.87
N CYS A 335 -11.58 7.19 -12.19
CA CYS A 335 -12.07 5.83 -12.06
C CYS A 335 -12.45 5.55 -10.61
N ARG A 336 -13.66 5.04 -10.41
CA ARG A 336 -14.13 4.53 -9.11
C ARG A 336 -14.41 3.04 -9.23
N VAL A 337 -14.14 2.29 -8.16
CA VAL A 337 -14.39 0.85 -8.17
C VAL A 337 -15.90 0.65 -8.21
N ALA A 338 -16.41 0.06 -9.30
CA ALA A 338 -17.81 -0.34 -9.40
C ALA A 338 -17.99 -1.77 -8.88
N VAL A 339 -17.04 -2.65 -9.22
CA VAL A 339 -17.00 -4.04 -8.79
C VAL A 339 -15.57 -4.41 -8.47
N ARG A 340 -15.36 -4.99 -7.29
CA ARG A 340 -14.10 -5.60 -6.90
C ARG A 340 -14.16 -7.09 -7.20
N ASP A 341 -13.24 -7.58 -8.02
CA ASP A 341 -13.00 -9.01 -8.18
C ASP A 341 -12.06 -9.52 -7.07
N LEU A 342 -12.41 -10.62 -6.43
CA LEU A 342 -11.66 -11.23 -5.32
C LEU A 342 -10.70 -12.35 -5.80
N GLY A 343 -10.63 -12.56 -7.12
CA GLY A 343 -9.80 -13.57 -7.76
C GLY A 343 -10.33 -15.00 -7.61
N ASP A 344 -9.43 -15.96 -7.77
CA ASP A 344 -9.72 -17.36 -7.49
C ASP A 344 -9.71 -17.61 -5.98
N LEU A 345 -10.90 -17.77 -5.40
CA LEU A 345 -11.10 -18.04 -3.97
C LEU A 345 -10.73 -19.48 -3.58
N ARG A 346 -10.46 -20.37 -4.54
CA ARG A 346 -10.12 -21.75 -4.25
C ARG A 346 -8.77 -21.86 -3.53
N VAL A 347 -8.68 -22.83 -2.63
CA VAL A 347 -7.45 -23.16 -1.90
C VAL A 347 -6.51 -23.92 -2.83
N ALA A 348 -5.28 -23.44 -3.03
CA ALA A 348 -4.30 -24.14 -3.85
C ALA A 348 -3.66 -25.29 -3.05
N ILE A 349 -3.81 -26.53 -3.53
CA ILE A 349 -3.35 -27.74 -2.83
C ILE A 349 -2.46 -28.58 -3.73
N ALA A 350 -1.29 -28.97 -3.23
CA ALA A 350 -0.45 -29.99 -3.85
C ALA A 350 -0.61 -31.34 -3.14
N VAL A 351 -0.49 -32.43 -3.89
CA VAL A 351 -0.37 -33.78 -3.33
C VAL A 351 1.08 -34.24 -3.54
N ARG A 352 1.81 -34.45 -2.43
CA ARG A 352 3.21 -34.88 -2.46
C ARG A 352 3.29 -36.38 -2.19
N GLU A 353 3.38 -37.17 -3.25
CA GLU A 353 3.64 -38.61 -3.19
C GLU A 353 5.12 -38.88 -3.52
N PRO A 354 5.90 -39.55 -2.64
CA PRO A 354 7.23 -40.01 -2.99
C PRO A 354 7.17 -40.94 -4.19
N ARG A 355 8.10 -40.80 -5.13
CA ARG A 355 8.13 -41.64 -6.35
C ARG A 355 8.18 -43.13 -6.02
N GLU A 356 8.92 -43.48 -4.97
CA GLU A 356 9.11 -44.86 -4.49
C GLU A 356 7.84 -45.45 -3.86
N SER A 357 7.02 -44.61 -3.21
CA SER A 357 5.80 -45.01 -2.50
C SER A 357 4.51 -44.70 -3.27
N ARG A 358 4.60 -44.23 -4.52
CA ARG A 358 3.43 -43.74 -5.31
C ARG A 358 2.35 -44.81 -5.53
N GLU A 359 2.79 -46.06 -5.69
CA GLU A 359 1.94 -47.23 -5.83
C GLU A 359 1.67 -47.96 -4.50
N ALA A 360 1.98 -47.34 -3.37
CA ALA A 360 1.65 -47.90 -2.07
C ALA A 360 0.16 -47.74 -1.74
N PRO A 361 -0.43 -48.63 -0.92
CA PRO A 361 -1.84 -48.56 -0.53
C PRO A 361 -2.25 -47.21 0.07
N HIS A 362 -1.40 -46.61 0.90
CA HIS A 362 -1.68 -45.32 1.55
C HIS A 362 -1.78 -44.15 0.56
N CYS A 363 -1.01 -44.15 -0.54
CA CYS A 363 -1.12 -43.17 -1.62
C CYS A 363 -2.38 -43.38 -2.46
N ARG A 364 -2.72 -44.64 -2.77
CA ARG A 364 -3.98 -44.97 -3.46
C ARG A 364 -5.21 -44.52 -2.68
N MET A 365 -5.26 -44.80 -1.37
CA MET A 365 -6.36 -44.38 -0.50
C MET A 365 -6.56 -42.86 -0.49
N LEU A 366 -5.48 -42.08 -0.47
CA LEU A 366 -5.59 -40.62 -0.58
C LEU A 366 -6.17 -40.21 -1.94
N ARG A 367 -5.67 -40.77 -3.05
CA ARG A 367 -6.18 -40.47 -4.39
C ARG A 367 -7.66 -40.81 -4.52
N ASP A 368 -8.10 -41.95 -3.98
CA ASP A 368 -9.49 -42.38 -4.01
C ASP A 368 -10.36 -41.49 -3.12
N ALA A 369 -9.89 -41.10 -1.94
CA ALA A 369 -10.59 -40.14 -1.09
C ALA A 369 -10.74 -38.77 -1.75
N LEU A 370 -9.71 -38.27 -2.45
CA LEU A 370 -9.80 -37.01 -3.19
C LEU A 370 -10.80 -37.06 -4.34
N ARG A 371 -10.93 -38.22 -5.02
CA ARG A 371 -11.96 -38.45 -6.05
C ARG A 371 -13.36 -38.60 -5.44
N GLY A 372 -13.44 -39.13 -4.22
CA GLY A 372 -14.68 -39.31 -3.46
C GLY A 372 -15.17 -38.07 -2.72
N LEU A 373 -14.46 -36.93 -2.81
CA LEU A 373 -14.89 -35.69 -2.16
C LEU A 373 -16.27 -35.27 -2.66
N PRO A 374 -17.19 -34.86 -1.76
CA PRO A 374 -18.44 -34.24 -2.16
C PRO A 374 -18.17 -33.04 -3.08
N ARG A 375 -19.04 -32.83 -4.07
CA ARG A 375 -18.91 -31.75 -5.07
C ARG A 375 -18.66 -30.38 -4.41
N GLU A 376 -19.39 -30.08 -3.34
CA GLU A 376 -19.26 -28.83 -2.58
C GLU A 376 -17.85 -28.62 -2.01
N ALA A 377 -17.15 -29.68 -1.60
CA ALA A 377 -15.79 -29.60 -1.08
C ALA A 377 -14.75 -29.57 -2.21
N ALA A 378 -14.99 -30.32 -3.29
CA ALA A 378 -14.10 -30.36 -4.46
C ALA A 378 -14.06 -28.99 -5.18
N GLU A 379 -15.16 -28.23 -5.19
CA GLU A 379 -15.23 -26.89 -5.79
C GLU A 379 -14.48 -25.81 -4.99
N LEU A 380 -14.05 -26.11 -3.74
CA LEU A 380 -13.27 -25.20 -2.89
C LEU A 380 -11.78 -25.22 -3.16
N VAL A 381 -11.29 -26.23 -3.88
CA VAL A 381 -9.86 -26.50 -4.02
C VAL A 381 -9.42 -26.44 -5.48
N HIS A 382 -8.18 -26.03 -5.67
CA HIS A 382 -7.49 -26.08 -6.94
C HIS A 382 -6.21 -26.90 -6.76
N PHE A 383 -6.18 -28.09 -7.35
CA PHE A 383 -5.01 -28.95 -7.27
C PHE A 383 -3.92 -28.46 -8.23
N VAL A 384 -2.71 -28.29 -7.71
CA VAL A 384 -1.54 -27.82 -8.47
C VAL A 384 -0.44 -28.87 -8.46
N ASP A 385 0.32 -28.97 -9.55
CA ASP A 385 1.33 -30.02 -9.74
C ASP A 385 2.60 -29.83 -8.88
N GLY A 386 2.82 -28.62 -8.33
CA GLY A 386 4.03 -28.27 -7.61
C GLY A 386 3.77 -27.68 -6.23
N VAL A 387 4.53 -28.15 -5.23
CA VAL A 387 4.46 -27.66 -3.83
C VAL A 387 4.76 -26.15 -3.70
N HIS A 388 5.47 -25.56 -4.66
CA HIS A 388 5.77 -24.12 -4.66
C HIS A 388 4.60 -23.24 -5.11
N ALA A 389 3.64 -23.81 -5.83
CA ALA A 389 2.44 -23.12 -6.28
C ALA A 389 1.24 -23.38 -5.34
N ALA A 390 1.45 -24.18 -4.29
CA ALA A 390 0.40 -24.58 -3.36
C ALA A 390 0.50 -23.82 -2.04
N ASP A 391 -0.64 -23.42 -1.50
CA ASP A 391 -0.74 -22.89 -0.14
C ASP A 391 -0.65 -24.04 0.89
N TRP A 392 -1.14 -25.22 0.50
CA TRP A 392 -1.22 -26.41 1.35
C TRP A 392 -0.71 -27.65 0.62
N THR A 393 -0.13 -28.59 1.36
CA THR A 393 0.30 -29.88 0.79
C THR A 393 -0.27 -31.05 1.58
N LEU A 394 -0.84 -32.01 0.87
CA LEU A 394 -1.22 -33.32 1.41
C LEU A 394 -0.08 -34.31 1.17
N ARG A 395 0.40 -34.94 2.24
CA ARG A 395 1.50 -35.92 2.22
C ARG A 395 1.04 -37.20 2.92
N PRO A 396 0.69 -38.28 2.19
CA PRO A 396 0.39 -39.57 2.79
C PRO A 396 1.69 -40.21 3.28
N VAL A 397 1.82 -40.66 4.52
CA VAL A 397 3.05 -41.18 5.15
C VAL A 397 2.82 -42.53 5.84
N THR A 398 3.86 -43.36 5.90
CA THR A 398 3.93 -44.49 6.84
C THR A 398 4.42 -44.01 8.21
N PRO A 399 4.28 -44.80 9.30
CA PRO A 399 4.89 -44.48 10.58
C PRO A 399 6.41 -44.21 10.51
N GLU A 400 7.13 -44.96 9.67
CA GLU A 400 8.57 -44.81 9.47
C GLU A 400 8.88 -43.48 8.75
N GLU A 401 8.16 -43.16 7.68
CA GLU A 401 8.31 -41.89 6.96
C GLU A 401 7.96 -40.69 7.86
N ALA A 402 6.89 -40.80 8.65
CA ALA A 402 6.48 -39.76 9.60
C ALA A 402 7.55 -39.49 10.67
N LYS A 403 8.16 -40.56 11.19
CA LYS A 403 9.24 -40.44 12.18
C LYS A 403 10.52 -39.89 11.55
N ALA A 404 10.85 -40.31 10.33
CA ALA A 404 12.08 -39.91 9.65
C ALA A 404 12.03 -38.47 9.12
N GLU A 405 10.90 -38.03 8.55
CA GLU A 405 10.78 -36.71 7.91
C GLU A 405 10.25 -35.62 8.87
N PHE A 406 9.41 -35.97 9.83
CA PHE A 406 8.68 -35.00 10.67
C PHE A 406 8.86 -35.22 12.18
N ASP A 407 9.67 -36.20 12.58
CA ASP A 407 9.86 -36.63 13.98
C ASP A 407 8.56 -37.08 14.70
N LEU A 408 7.53 -37.47 13.94
CA LEU A 408 6.22 -37.86 14.46
C LEU A 408 6.13 -39.36 14.72
N ARG A 409 5.63 -39.76 15.89
CA ARG A 409 5.26 -41.16 16.19
C ARG A 409 3.77 -41.36 15.90
N LEU A 410 3.46 -42.23 14.94
CA LEU A 410 2.10 -42.54 14.51
C LEU A 410 1.81 -44.03 14.69
N SER A 411 0.56 -44.38 14.97
CA SER A 411 0.11 -45.77 15.16
C SER A 411 -0.11 -46.54 13.86
N GLY A 412 -0.16 -45.84 12.72
CA GLY A 412 -0.39 -46.42 11.39
C GLY A 412 -0.16 -45.40 10.28
N PRO A 413 -0.44 -45.73 9.02
CA PRO A 413 -0.35 -44.78 7.91
C PRO A 413 -1.31 -43.60 8.11
N HIS A 414 -0.87 -42.39 7.74
CA HIS A 414 -1.66 -41.17 7.86
C HIS A 414 -1.51 -40.29 6.63
N VAL A 415 -2.42 -39.33 6.45
CA VAL A 415 -2.20 -38.16 5.59
C VAL A 415 -1.87 -36.98 6.49
N LEU A 416 -0.75 -36.32 6.21
CA LEU A 416 -0.37 -35.06 6.85
C LEU A 416 -0.81 -33.90 5.96
N LEU A 417 -1.45 -32.90 6.56
CA LEU A 417 -1.70 -31.61 5.93
C LEU A 417 -0.60 -30.64 6.39
N LEU A 418 0.11 -30.07 5.42
CA LEU A 418 1.31 -29.29 5.64
C LEU A 418 1.17 -27.88 5.08
N THR A 419 1.87 -26.93 5.72
CA THR A 419 2.11 -25.56 5.23
C THR A 419 3.61 -25.28 5.18
N GLY A 420 4.02 -24.31 4.37
CA GLY A 420 5.43 -24.01 4.11
C GLY A 420 6.03 -24.92 3.03
N GLY A 421 7.33 -24.80 2.74
CA GLY A 421 8.01 -25.64 1.74
C GLY A 421 8.78 -24.91 0.62
N ALA A 422 8.91 -23.58 0.66
CA ALA A 422 9.74 -22.82 -0.29
C ALA A 422 10.77 -21.89 0.40
N ARG A 423 12.06 -22.18 0.13
CA ARG A 423 13.33 -21.47 0.48
C ARG A 423 13.67 -21.40 1.99
N GLY A 424 14.90 -21.66 2.44
CA GLY A 424 16.18 -21.44 1.76
C GLY A 424 17.13 -22.64 1.67
N SER A 425 17.82 -22.72 0.54
CA SER A 425 19.13 -23.36 0.46
C SER A 425 20.12 -22.45 1.20
N VAL A 426 20.58 -22.86 2.37
CA VAL A 426 21.83 -22.32 2.93
C VAL A 426 22.95 -23.13 2.32
N THR A 427 23.52 -22.67 1.20
CA THR A 427 24.84 -23.14 0.77
C THR A 427 25.86 -22.56 1.72
N ARG A 428 26.20 -23.32 2.77
CA ARG A 428 27.40 -23.07 3.56
C ARG A 428 28.57 -23.62 2.74
N GLU A 429 29.43 -22.74 2.22
CA GLU A 429 30.74 -23.16 1.76
C GLU A 429 31.48 -23.80 2.94
N ARG A 430 31.86 -25.07 2.79
CA ARG A 430 32.63 -25.81 3.80
C ARG A 430 34.11 -25.47 3.65
N HIS A 431 34.66 -24.78 4.64
CA HIS A 431 36.08 -24.92 4.97
C HIS A 431 36.24 -26.03 6.02
N GLY A 432 36.89 -27.13 5.61
CA GLY A 432 37.60 -28.11 6.46
C GLY A 432 36.84 -28.80 7.60
N GLY A 433 36.68 -30.13 7.52
CA GLY A 433 36.42 -30.98 8.70
C GLY A 433 35.35 -32.05 8.52
N THR A 434 35.62 -33.22 9.08
CA THR A 434 34.90 -34.50 8.97
C THR A 434 33.39 -34.43 9.25
N ALA A 435 32.60 -35.07 8.38
CA ALA A 435 31.14 -35.09 8.45
C ALA A 435 30.63 -36.16 9.43
N VAL A 436 30.00 -35.73 10.52
CA VAL A 436 29.00 -36.54 11.22
C VAL A 436 27.64 -36.21 10.60
N SER A 437 27.06 -37.18 9.88
CA SER A 437 25.73 -37.08 9.28
C SER A 437 24.66 -37.18 10.36
N ALA A 438 24.34 -36.05 11.01
CA ALA A 438 23.03 -35.89 11.65
C ALA A 438 22.02 -35.47 10.57
N ARG A 439 21.17 -36.41 10.12
CA ARG A 439 19.98 -36.10 9.31
C ARG A 439 19.05 -35.22 10.15
N ARG A 440 19.17 -33.90 10.05
CA ARG A 440 18.13 -32.98 10.51
C ARG A 440 16.97 -32.99 9.48
N PRO A 441 15.70 -32.97 9.91
CA PRO A 441 14.58 -32.88 8.99
C PRO A 441 14.64 -31.57 8.17
N PRO A 442 14.12 -31.56 6.92
CA PRO A 442 14.17 -30.38 6.07
C PRO A 442 13.39 -29.23 6.70
N MET A 443 14.10 -28.16 7.09
CA MET A 443 13.49 -26.95 7.65
C MET A 443 12.53 -26.32 6.62
N GLY A 444 11.28 -26.09 7.04
CA GLY A 444 10.31 -25.28 6.30
C GLY A 444 8.87 -25.78 6.30
N TRP A 445 8.62 -27.05 6.66
CA TRP A 445 7.27 -27.62 6.69
C TRP A 445 6.68 -27.62 8.10
N ARG A 446 5.45 -27.13 8.25
CA ARG A 446 4.68 -27.22 9.49
C ARG A 446 3.50 -28.18 9.29
N VAL A 447 3.38 -29.17 10.17
CA VAL A 447 2.25 -30.11 10.19
C VAL A 447 1.06 -29.43 10.85
N ARG A 448 -0.06 -29.33 10.13
CA ARG A 448 -1.26 -28.59 10.54
C ARG A 448 -2.41 -29.51 10.92
N ALA A 449 -2.54 -30.66 10.25
CA ALA A 449 -3.50 -31.69 10.62
C ALA A 449 -2.98 -33.09 10.26
N ARG A 450 -3.60 -34.11 10.85
CA ARG A 450 -3.24 -35.53 10.68
C ARG A 450 -4.52 -36.34 10.50
N TYR A 451 -4.57 -37.15 9.46
CA TYR A 451 -5.72 -38.01 9.14
C TYR A 451 -5.27 -39.46 9.13
N ALA A 452 -5.82 -40.29 10.02
CA ALA A 452 -5.51 -41.72 10.02
C ALA A 452 -6.09 -42.39 8.77
N LEU A 453 -5.29 -43.23 8.11
CA LEU A 453 -5.71 -44.01 6.94
C LEU A 453 -6.28 -45.36 7.36
N THR A 454 -7.27 -45.34 8.26
CA THR A 454 -7.96 -46.54 8.74
C THR A 454 -9.21 -46.85 7.94
N ASP A 455 -9.92 -45.81 7.48
CA ASP A 455 -11.17 -45.90 6.75
C ASP A 455 -11.24 -44.78 5.70
N GLY A 456 -11.60 -45.13 4.46
CA GLY A 456 -11.70 -44.21 3.34
C GLY A 456 -12.81 -43.18 3.52
N ASP A 457 -13.97 -43.60 4.04
CA ASP A 457 -15.12 -42.70 4.22
C ASP A 457 -14.86 -41.70 5.35
N ALA A 458 -14.21 -42.14 6.43
CA ALA A 458 -13.73 -41.25 7.48
C ALA A 458 -12.71 -40.22 6.94
N LEU A 459 -11.80 -40.62 6.05
CA LEU A 459 -10.84 -39.70 5.43
C LEU A 459 -11.57 -38.66 4.54
N VAL A 460 -12.50 -39.10 3.69
CA VAL A 460 -13.30 -38.19 2.84
C VAL A 460 -14.03 -37.17 3.71
N THR A 461 -14.68 -37.63 4.78
CA THR A 461 -15.44 -36.77 5.70
C THR A 461 -14.52 -35.75 6.38
N ALA A 462 -13.36 -36.19 6.88
CA ALA A 462 -12.41 -35.31 7.55
C ALA A 462 -11.78 -34.28 6.60
N LEU A 463 -11.40 -34.69 5.38
CA LEU A 463 -10.85 -33.79 4.36
C LEU A 463 -11.92 -32.78 3.92
N ALA A 464 -13.15 -33.20 3.62
CA ALA A 464 -14.21 -32.29 3.21
C ALA A 464 -14.49 -31.20 4.26
N ARG A 465 -14.51 -31.58 5.55
CA ARG A 465 -14.66 -30.66 6.68
C ARG A 465 -13.50 -29.66 6.75
N ASP A 466 -12.27 -30.16 6.78
CA ASP A 466 -11.10 -29.32 7.03
C ASP A 466 -10.76 -28.42 5.83
N LEU A 467 -10.99 -28.87 4.59
CA LEU A 467 -10.88 -28.05 3.39
C LEU A 467 -11.84 -26.85 3.43
N ARG A 468 -13.06 -27.06 3.94
CA ARG A 468 -14.03 -25.97 4.12
C ARG A 468 -13.60 -24.97 5.18
N ARG A 469 -13.01 -25.44 6.29
CA ARG A 469 -12.43 -24.57 7.32
C ARG A 469 -11.30 -23.70 6.78
N ILE A 470 -10.40 -24.31 6.01
CA ILE A 470 -9.29 -23.61 5.35
C ILE A 470 -9.82 -22.55 4.38
N TYR A 471 -10.74 -22.94 3.49
CA TYR A 471 -11.36 -22.04 2.52
C TYR A 471 -12.03 -20.85 3.21
N THR A 472 -12.82 -21.09 4.25
CA THR A 472 -13.57 -20.04 4.95
C THR A 472 -12.62 -19.06 5.63
N TRP A 473 -11.64 -19.56 6.39
CA TRP A 473 -10.69 -18.71 7.12
C TRP A 473 -9.82 -17.89 6.18
N GLN A 474 -9.26 -18.49 5.12
CA GLN A 474 -8.40 -17.77 4.16
C GLN A 474 -9.18 -16.69 3.39
N ASN A 475 -10.40 -17.01 2.96
CA ASN A 475 -11.19 -16.06 2.19
C ASN A 475 -11.83 -14.97 3.06
N LEU A 476 -12.05 -15.21 4.35
CA LEU A 476 -12.45 -14.16 5.29
C LEU A 476 -11.36 -13.10 5.43
N TRP A 477 -10.10 -13.51 5.61
CA TRP A 477 -8.96 -12.58 5.59
C TRP A 477 -8.83 -11.83 4.26
N ARG A 478 -9.00 -12.54 3.14
CA ARG A 478 -8.94 -11.94 1.80
C ARG A 478 -10.03 -10.89 1.61
N VAL A 479 -11.27 -11.19 2.00
CA VAL A 479 -12.38 -10.23 1.95
C VAL A 479 -12.12 -9.05 2.88
N ALA A 480 -11.67 -9.30 4.11
CA ALA A 480 -11.39 -8.24 5.07
C ALA A 480 -10.32 -7.27 4.57
N GLY A 481 -9.23 -7.77 3.96
CA GLY A 481 -8.18 -6.94 3.37
C GLY A 481 -8.61 -6.23 2.07
N THR A 482 -9.31 -6.92 1.17
CA THR A 482 -9.62 -6.39 -0.17
C THR A 482 -10.79 -5.41 -0.17
N LEU A 483 -11.79 -5.64 0.69
CA LEU A 483 -12.97 -4.79 0.82
C LEU A 483 -12.87 -3.82 2.01
N SER A 484 -11.68 -3.65 2.59
CA SER A 484 -11.48 -2.78 3.74
C SER A 484 -11.93 -1.34 3.45
N ARG A 485 -12.81 -0.83 4.32
CA ARG A 485 -13.26 0.56 4.32
C ARG A 485 -12.82 1.20 5.61
N HIS A 486 -11.93 2.18 5.49
CA HIS A 486 -11.39 2.92 6.62
C HIS A 486 -12.27 4.11 6.95
N SER A 487 -12.49 4.33 8.25
CA SER A 487 -13.03 5.59 8.77
C SER A 487 -12.07 6.07 9.86
N PRO A 488 -11.52 7.29 9.79
CA PRO A 488 -10.65 7.81 10.85
C PRO A 488 -11.39 7.98 12.19
N GLN A 489 -12.72 7.93 12.16
CA GLN A 489 -13.60 8.05 13.33
C GLN A 489 -13.98 6.69 13.95
N LEU A 490 -13.60 5.56 13.33
CA LEU A 490 -13.70 4.24 13.94
C LEU A 490 -12.28 3.74 14.21
N ARG A 491 -11.89 3.67 15.49
CA ARG A 491 -10.52 3.38 15.87
C ARG A 491 -10.44 2.03 16.56
N LEU A 492 -9.68 1.11 15.96
CA LEU A 492 -9.28 -0.16 16.56
C LEU A 492 -7.81 -0.03 16.99
N ALA A 493 -7.53 -0.35 18.25
CA ALA A 493 -6.16 -0.36 18.76
C ALA A 493 -5.96 -1.56 19.70
N ALA A 494 -4.78 -2.16 19.63
CA ALA A 494 -4.30 -3.08 20.67
C ALA A 494 -3.32 -2.33 21.56
N VAL A 495 -3.42 -2.52 22.87
CA VAL A 495 -2.53 -1.93 23.86
C VAL A 495 -2.07 -2.99 24.84
N LEU A 496 -0.84 -2.88 25.34
CA LEU A 496 -0.34 -3.80 26.35
C LEU A 496 -1.23 -3.74 27.61
N ALA A 497 -1.62 -4.89 28.16
CA ALA A 497 -2.41 -4.91 29.40
C ALA A 497 -1.52 -4.56 30.60
N ASP A 498 -2.07 -3.86 31.59
CA ASP A 498 -1.40 -3.59 32.86
C ASP A 498 -1.12 -4.91 33.60
N ASP A 499 0.09 -5.06 34.16
CA ASP A 499 0.51 -6.22 34.94
C ASP A 499 0.01 -6.19 36.40
N GLY A 500 -0.85 -5.21 36.72
CA GLY A 500 -1.46 -5.05 38.04
C GLY A 500 -0.86 -3.91 38.86
N SER A 501 -0.11 -3.00 38.23
CA SER A 501 0.48 -1.82 38.86
C SER A 501 -0.50 -0.65 39.07
N GLY A 502 -1.74 -0.76 38.56
CA GLY A 502 -2.83 0.17 38.82
C GLY A 502 -2.85 1.38 37.85
N GLY A 503 -2.10 1.29 36.76
CA GLY A 503 -2.04 2.31 35.70
C GLY A 503 -2.47 1.71 34.37
N GLN A 504 -3.51 2.28 33.75
CA GLN A 504 -3.92 1.88 32.41
C GLN A 504 -2.77 2.17 31.43
N SER A 505 -2.16 1.11 30.88
CA SER A 505 -1.12 1.27 29.86
C SER A 505 -1.75 1.79 28.57
N ASP A 506 -1.16 2.85 28.02
CA ASP A 506 -1.49 3.43 26.72
C ASP A 506 -0.44 3.05 25.66
N LEU A 507 0.41 2.06 25.94
CA LEU A 507 1.40 1.57 24.99
C LEU A 507 0.71 0.80 23.86
N ALA A 508 0.55 1.46 22.72
CA ALA A 508 -0.01 0.87 21.51
C ALA A 508 0.90 -0.21 20.93
N LEU A 509 0.31 -1.37 20.62
CA LEU A 509 1.00 -2.48 19.98
C LEU A 509 0.88 -2.35 18.45
N PRO A 510 2.00 -2.38 17.70
CA PRO A 510 1.98 -2.39 16.25
C PRO A 510 1.21 -3.59 15.69
N ASP A 511 0.54 -3.39 14.56
CA ASP A 511 -0.07 -4.48 13.79
C ASP A 511 1.01 -5.45 13.27
N GLY A 512 0.74 -6.74 13.34
CA GLY A 512 1.65 -7.83 12.94
C GLY A 512 2.76 -8.14 13.95
N LEU A 513 2.75 -7.55 15.15
CA LEU A 513 3.74 -7.79 16.19
C LEU A 513 3.80 -9.27 16.60
N ALA A 514 4.99 -9.78 16.90
CA ALA A 514 5.13 -11.09 17.50
C ALA A 514 4.90 -11.01 19.02
N LEU A 515 3.98 -11.83 19.54
CA LEU A 515 3.64 -11.90 20.96
C LEU A 515 3.95 -13.28 21.51
N ARG A 516 4.56 -13.33 22.69
CA ARG A 516 4.89 -14.58 23.38
C ARG A 516 3.68 -15.10 24.14
N ALA A 517 3.54 -16.41 24.21
CA ALA A 517 2.59 -17.04 25.10
C ALA A 517 2.76 -16.54 26.56
N GLY A 518 1.65 -16.27 27.23
CA GLY A 518 1.55 -15.65 28.55
C GLY A 518 1.43 -14.12 28.54
N GLN A 519 1.72 -13.44 27.42
CA GLN A 519 1.50 -11.99 27.33
C GLN A 519 0.00 -11.67 27.24
N ARG A 520 -0.38 -10.56 27.87
CA ARG A 520 -1.74 -10.03 27.85
C ARG A 520 -1.79 -8.67 27.18
N PHE A 521 -2.85 -8.45 26.40
CA PHE A 521 -3.11 -7.17 25.77
C PHE A 521 -4.61 -6.91 25.68
N GLU A 522 -4.99 -5.64 25.60
CA GLU A 522 -6.37 -5.21 25.42
C GLU A 522 -6.61 -4.76 24.00
N VAL A 523 -7.74 -5.12 23.44
CA VAL A 523 -8.23 -4.57 22.18
C VAL A 523 -9.36 -3.60 22.47
N ARG A 524 -9.15 -2.36 22.05
CA ARG A 524 -10.05 -1.23 22.27
C ARG A 524 -10.64 -0.79 20.93
N LEU A 525 -11.96 -0.68 20.87
CA LEU A 525 -12.70 -0.18 19.71
C LEU A 525 -13.49 1.06 20.09
N ALA A 526 -13.15 2.21 19.52
CA ALA A 526 -13.84 3.47 19.74
C ALA A 526 -14.69 3.88 18.51
N ASN A 527 -15.94 4.24 18.77
CA ASN A 527 -16.83 4.85 17.80
C ASN A 527 -16.88 6.37 18.00
N ASP A 528 -15.96 7.11 17.39
CA ASP A 528 -15.93 8.58 17.40
C ASP A 528 -16.81 9.19 16.29
N THR A 529 -17.60 8.38 15.59
CA THR A 529 -18.51 8.87 14.56
C THR A 529 -19.71 9.58 15.16
N ASN A 530 -20.53 10.18 14.30
CA ASN A 530 -21.81 10.78 14.69
C ASN A 530 -23.01 9.82 14.59
N GLN A 531 -22.78 8.52 14.40
CA GLN A 531 -23.82 7.50 14.23
C GLN A 531 -23.61 6.33 15.17
N ASP A 532 -24.71 5.70 15.58
CA ASP A 532 -24.66 4.44 16.32
C ASP A 532 -24.35 3.31 15.34
N MET A 533 -23.51 2.38 15.79
CA MET A 533 -22.95 1.33 14.94
C MET A 533 -23.33 -0.05 15.46
N TRP A 534 -23.75 -0.94 14.56
CA TRP A 534 -23.65 -2.37 14.81
C TRP A 534 -22.20 -2.79 14.65
N VAL A 535 -21.64 -3.44 15.66
CA VAL A 535 -20.26 -3.94 15.68
C VAL A 535 -20.29 -5.45 15.86
N THR A 536 -19.54 -6.17 15.02
CA THR A 536 -19.20 -7.58 15.24
C THR A 536 -17.69 -7.74 15.27
N VAL A 537 -17.17 -8.35 16.33
CA VAL A 537 -15.75 -8.63 16.53
C VAL A 537 -15.53 -10.13 16.38
N MET A 538 -14.75 -10.51 15.38
CA MET A 538 -14.39 -11.90 15.09
C MET A 538 -12.91 -12.13 15.40
N TYR A 539 -12.62 -13.19 16.14
CA TYR A 539 -11.26 -13.66 16.36
C TYR A 539 -10.96 -14.84 15.44
N LEU A 540 -9.83 -14.73 14.74
CA LEU A 540 -9.31 -15.72 13.80
C LEU A 540 -7.99 -16.23 14.38
N ASP A 541 -8.00 -17.47 14.87
CA ASP A 541 -6.83 -18.07 15.50
C ASP A 541 -5.85 -18.70 14.47
N ALA A 542 -4.65 -19.05 14.92
CA ALA A 542 -3.60 -19.61 14.08
C ALA A 542 -3.85 -21.07 13.70
N ASN A 543 -4.84 -21.74 14.28
CA ASN A 543 -5.29 -23.08 13.94
C ASN A 543 -6.54 -23.05 13.03
N LEU A 544 -6.86 -21.89 12.46
CA LEU A 544 -7.98 -21.66 11.55
C LEU A 544 -9.37 -21.74 12.22
N GLY A 545 -9.47 -21.62 13.53
CA GLY A 545 -10.76 -21.39 14.20
C GLY A 545 -11.27 -19.96 13.93
N ILE A 546 -12.59 -19.80 14.02
CA ILE A 546 -13.26 -18.50 13.95
C ILE A 546 -14.22 -18.42 15.12
N GLN A 547 -14.03 -17.41 15.97
CA GLN A 547 -14.88 -17.14 17.13
C GLN A 547 -15.52 -15.76 16.99
N ILE A 548 -16.77 -15.63 17.44
CA ILE A 548 -17.44 -14.32 17.56
C ILE A 548 -17.33 -13.88 19.01
N TRP A 549 -16.49 -12.88 19.28
CA TRP A 549 -16.26 -12.39 20.64
C TRP A 549 -17.27 -11.33 21.06
N ALA A 550 -17.66 -10.46 20.12
CA ALA A 550 -18.68 -9.46 20.36
C ALA A 550 -19.58 -9.33 19.14
N SER A 551 -20.85 -9.05 19.38
CA SER A 551 -21.81 -8.64 18.37
C SER A 551 -22.83 -7.79 19.12
N GLU A 552 -22.80 -6.48 18.95
CA GLU A 552 -23.62 -5.54 19.73
C GLU A 552 -23.66 -4.15 19.10
N SER A 553 -24.41 -3.24 19.69
CA SER A 553 -24.45 -1.83 19.28
C SER A 553 -23.44 -1.00 20.07
N VAL A 554 -22.65 -0.18 19.39
CA VAL A 554 -21.79 0.84 20.00
C VAL A 554 -22.33 2.22 19.64
N GLU A 555 -22.83 2.94 20.64
CA GLU A 555 -23.35 4.30 20.47
C GLU A 555 -22.27 5.26 19.94
N ARG A 556 -22.71 6.31 19.27
CA ARG A 556 -21.83 7.42 18.86
C ARG A 556 -21.05 7.99 20.04
N ARG A 557 -19.76 8.28 19.83
CA ARG A 557 -18.81 8.80 20.83
C ARG A 557 -18.65 7.90 22.06
N ARG A 558 -18.91 6.60 21.91
CA ARG A 558 -18.66 5.56 22.92
C ARG A 558 -17.66 4.55 22.40
N ALA A 559 -17.17 3.70 23.29
CA ALA A 559 -16.30 2.59 22.96
C ALA A 559 -16.98 1.27 23.33
N LEU A 560 -16.61 0.20 22.64
CA LEU A 560 -16.89 -1.16 23.08
C LEU A 560 -16.12 -1.43 24.38
N GLU A 561 -16.66 -2.30 25.24
CA GLU A 561 -15.89 -2.79 26.39
C GLU A 561 -14.56 -3.42 25.90
N PRO A 562 -13.41 -3.06 26.51
CA PRO A 562 -12.12 -3.61 26.10
C PRO A 562 -12.08 -5.12 26.17
N LEU A 563 -11.56 -5.74 25.11
CA LEU A 563 -11.39 -7.19 25.03
C LEU A 563 -9.99 -7.54 25.55
N LEU A 564 -9.91 -8.12 26.74
CA LEU A 564 -8.65 -8.61 27.30
C LEU A 564 -8.30 -9.97 26.69
N ILE A 565 -7.11 -10.08 26.13
CA ILE A 565 -6.62 -11.27 25.42
C ILE A 565 -5.35 -11.73 26.10
N GLU A 566 -5.28 -13.03 26.38
CA GLU A 566 -4.06 -13.72 26.79
C GLU A 566 -3.57 -14.60 25.64
N VAL A 567 -2.33 -14.40 25.22
CA VAL A 567 -1.72 -15.23 24.19
C VAL A 567 -1.41 -16.59 24.81
N ASP A 568 -1.98 -17.66 24.29
CA ASP A 568 -1.75 -19.01 24.79
C ASP A 568 -0.82 -19.83 23.87
N GLU A 569 -0.39 -21.00 24.34
CA GLU A 569 0.48 -21.92 23.58
C GLU A 569 -0.30 -22.87 22.66
N THR A 570 -1.63 -22.86 22.73
CA THR A 570 -2.49 -23.78 21.98
C THR A 570 -2.63 -23.34 20.52
N SER A 571 -2.47 -22.04 20.26
CA SER A 571 -2.49 -21.43 18.94
C SER A 571 -1.17 -20.69 18.68
N LEU A 572 -0.38 -21.18 17.71
CA LEU A 572 0.94 -20.63 17.40
C LEU A 572 1.07 -20.27 15.92
N GLY A 573 1.08 -18.97 15.63
CA GLY A 573 1.22 -18.45 14.28
C GLY A 573 0.49 -17.13 14.12
N SER A 574 0.08 -16.84 12.88
CA SER A 574 -0.68 -15.62 12.57
C SER A 574 -2.10 -15.71 13.10
N GLU A 575 -2.46 -14.71 13.89
CA GLU A 575 -3.76 -14.53 14.53
C GLU A 575 -4.25 -13.12 14.25
N GLY A 576 -5.54 -12.89 14.44
CA GLY A 576 -6.05 -11.54 14.29
C GLY A 576 -7.52 -11.40 14.60
N ILE A 577 -7.93 -10.14 14.60
CA ILE A 577 -9.29 -9.69 14.80
C ILE A 577 -9.78 -9.03 13.53
N VAL A 578 -11.01 -9.38 13.13
CA VAL A 578 -11.75 -8.70 12.08
C VAL A 578 -12.99 -8.09 12.72
N VAL A 579 -13.09 -6.76 12.63
CA VAL A 579 -14.24 -5.99 13.11
C VAL A 579 -15.08 -5.55 11.91
N LEU A 580 -16.37 -5.87 11.94
CA LEU A 580 -17.35 -5.37 10.99
C LEU A 580 -18.23 -4.34 11.71
N ALA A 581 -18.20 -3.09 11.26
CA ALA A 581 -18.97 -1.99 11.82
C ALA A 581 -19.92 -1.38 10.78
N ALA A 582 -21.24 -1.47 10.99
CA ALA A 582 -22.25 -0.95 10.07
C ALA A 582 -23.13 0.11 10.76
N PRO A 583 -23.41 1.27 10.13
CA PRO A 583 -24.28 2.25 10.74
C PRO A 583 -25.72 1.74 10.88
N MET A 584 -26.29 1.86 12.08
CA MET A 584 -27.66 1.37 12.36
C MET A 584 -28.74 2.05 11.50
N LYS A 585 -28.46 3.26 11.01
CA LYS A 585 -29.34 3.97 10.07
C LYS A 585 -29.42 3.28 8.70
N GLN A 586 -28.37 2.58 8.29
CA GLN A 586 -28.28 1.88 7.00
C GLN A 586 -28.68 0.41 7.14
N VAL A 587 -28.45 -0.18 8.32
CA VAL A 587 -28.73 -1.57 8.63
C VAL A 587 -29.58 -1.62 9.90
N GLN A 588 -30.89 -1.73 9.72
CA GLN A 588 -31.85 -1.64 10.84
C GLN A 588 -31.72 -2.83 11.80
N ASP A 589 -31.67 -4.04 11.25
CA ASP A 589 -31.53 -5.26 12.04
C ASP A 589 -30.06 -5.54 12.36
N ARG A 590 -29.79 -6.05 13.56
CA ARG A 590 -28.45 -6.46 13.96
C ARG A 590 -27.91 -7.55 13.01
N PRO A 591 -26.75 -7.35 12.36
CA PRO A 591 -26.10 -8.38 11.57
C PRO A 591 -25.69 -9.58 12.43
N ASP A 592 -25.99 -10.81 11.97
CA ASP A 592 -25.69 -12.05 12.69
C ASP A 592 -24.63 -12.90 11.97
N PHE A 593 -23.35 -12.60 12.19
CA PHE A 593 -22.27 -13.37 11.57
C PHE A 593 -21.91 -14.67 12.30
N ALA A 594 -22.74 -15.18 13.21
CA ALA A 594 -22.46 -16.40 13.98
C ALA A 594 -22.27 -17.64 13.09
N PHE A 595 -22.84 -17.66 11.89
CA PHE A 595 -22.66 -18.76 10.92
C PHE A 595 -21.21 -18.91 10.41
N LEU A 596 -20.37 -17.87 10.57
CA LEU A 596 -18.94 -17.95 10.24
C LEU A 596 -18.13 -18.68 11.30
N ALA A 597 -18.64 -18.79 12.52
CA ALA A 597 -17.96 -19.48 13.59
C ALA A 597 -17.60 -20.92 13.16
N GLN A 598 -16.39 -21.32 13.48
CA GLN A 598 -15.90 -22.67 13.19
C GLN A 598 -14.86 -23.09 14.21
N GLU A 599 -14.86 -24.39 14.47
CA GLU A 599 -13.85 -25.02 15.29
C GLU A 599 -12.47 -24.98 14.61
N PRO A 600 -11.38 -25.05 15.38
CA PRO A 600 -10.04 -25.18 14.84
C PRO A 600 -9.88 -26.40 13.90
N LEU A 601 -8.85 -26.34 13.06
CA LEU A 601 -8.49 -27.41 12.14
C LEU A 601 -8.25 -28.73 12.90
N GLY A 602 -8.79 -29.83 12.38
CA GLY A 602 -8.65 -31.16 12.99
C GLY A 602 -9.66 -31.49 14.11
N ALA A 603 -10.38 -30.51 14.66
CA ALA A 603 -11.41 -30.75 15.67
C ALA A 603 -12.60 -31.57 15.10
N PRO A 604 -13.12 -32.59 15.81
CA PRO A 604 -14.19 -33.46 15.33
C PRO A 604 -15.57 -32.82 15.25
N GLY A 605 -15.75 -31.60 15.79
CA GLY A 605 -17.03 -30.90 15.86
C GLY A 605 -17.67 -30.63 14.50
N ARG A 606 -19.00 -30.49 14.50
CA ARG A 606 -19.77 -30.00 13.36
C ARG A 606 -19.87 -28.48 13.47
N ASP A 607 -19.46 -27.77 12.42
CA ASP A 607 -19.65 -26.33 12.34
C ASP A 607 -21.15 -25.99 12.25
N LEU A 608 -21.53 -24.81 12.73
CA LEU A 608 -22.92 -24.34 12.67
C LEU A 608 -23.41 -24.32 11.21
N VAL A 609 -24.56 -24.97 10.98
CA VAL A 609 -25.26 -24.94 9.68
C VAL A 609 -26.03 -23.63 9.58
N LEU A 610 -26.00 -23.00 8.40
CA LEU A 610 -26.68 -21.75 8.06
C LEU A 610 -28.12 -21.69 8.62
N THR A 611 -28.29 -21.05 9.77
CA THR A 611 -29.58 -20.51 10.18
C THR A 611 -29.76 -19.17 9.48
N ARG A 612 -30.91 -19.02 8.84
CA ARG A 612 -31.41 -18.02 7.87
C ARG A 612 -31.07 -16.51 8.02
N THR A 613 -30.14 -16.07 8.85
CA THR A 613 -30.09 -14.67 9.34
C THR A 613 -28.90 -13.82 8.90
N VAL A 614 -28.39 -13.91 7.65
CA VAL A 614 -27.59 -12.80 7.03
C VAL A 614 -27.86 -12.61 5.53
N ALA A 615 -29.02 -13.04 5.03
CA ALA A 615 -29.32 -12.99 3.60
C ALA A 615 -29.73 -11.58 3.09
N GLY A 616 -29.84 -10.56 3.95
CA GLY A 616 -30.43 -9.26 3.58
C GLY A 616 -29.51 -8.28 2.86
N THR A 617 -28.20 -8.27 3.16
CA THR A 617 -27.26 -7.28 2.57
C THR A 617 -26.34 -7.94 1.55
N PRO A 618 -25.85 -7.21 0.52
CA PRO A 618 -24.89 -7.74 -0.45
C PRO A 618 -23.62 -8.32 0.20
N PHE A 619 -23.08 -7.62 1.21
CA PHE A 619 -21.91 -8.09 1.95
C PHE A 619 -22.21 -9.35 2.78
N GLY A 620 -23.38 -9.41 3.42
CA GLY A 620 -23.83 -10.60 4.14
C GLY A 620 -23.98 -11.83 3.24
N GLN A 621 -24.52 -11.63 2.03
CA GLN A 621 -24.65 -12.67 1.01
C GLN A 621 -23.27 -13.16 0.52
N LEU A 622 -22.30 -12.25 0.36
CA LEU A 622 -20.91 -12.61 0.05
C LEU A 622 -20.33 -13.54 1.12
N LEU A 623 -20.42 -13.17 2.40
CA LEU A 623 -19.90 -14.00 3.51
C LEU A 623 -20.66 -15.32 3.65
N ALA A 624 -21.97 -15.32 3.48
CA ALA A 624 -22.79 -16.55 3.48
C ALA A 624 -22.36 -17.50 2.37
N ALA A 625 -22.11 -16.98 1.17
CA ALA A 625 -21.63 -17.76 0.05
C ALA A 625 -20.19 -18.26 0.21
N LEU A 626 -19.32 -17.50 0.91
CA LEU A 626 -18.01 -18.00 1.34
C LEU A 626 -18.17 -19.21 2.24
N LYS A 627 -18.98 -19.14 3.30
CA LYS A 627 -19.22 -20.30 4.17
C LYS A 627 -19.86 -21.45 3.41
N ALA A 628 -20.77 -21.17 2.46
CA ALA A 628 -21.46 -22.18 1.65
C ALA A 628 -20.58 -22.82 0.57
N GLY A 629 -19.42 -22.24 0.22
CA GLY A 629 -18.53 -22.80 -0.78
C GLY A 629 -18.92 -22.53 -2.24
N SER A 630 -19.81 -21.56 -2.49
CA SER A 630 -20.33 -21.28 -3.84
C SER A 630 -19.36 -20.43 -4.67
N SER A 631 -18.25 -21.03 -5.14
CA SER A 631 -17.12 -20.32 -5.79
C SER A 631 -17.41 -19.67 -7.15
N VAL A 632 -18.57 -19.96 -7.78
CA VAL A 632 -18.91 -19.52 -9.14
C VAL A 632 -19.74 -18.22 -9.17
N ARG A 633 -20.38 -17.81 -8.06
CA ARG A 633 -21.26 -16.61 -8.03
C ARG A 633 -20.76 -15.45 -7.16
N THR A 634 -19.60 -15.58 -6.52
CA THR A 634 -19.13 -14.65 -5.46
C THR A 634 -17.71 -14.14 -5.63
N ARG A 635 -17.23 -14.11 -6.88
CA ARG A 635 -15.92 -13.52 -7.19
C ARG A 635 -15.95 -12.00 -7.26
N SER A 636 -17.13 -11.40 -7.31
CA SER A 636 -17.30 -9.97 -7.54
C SER A 636 -18.21 -9.35 -6.49
N HIS A 637 -17.76 -8.28 -5.85
CA HIS A 637 -18.57 -7.48 -4.93
C HIS A 637 -18.71 -6.05 -5.46
N ALA A 638 -19.95 -5.55 -5.50
CA ALA A 638 -20.18 -4.14 -5.84
C ALA A 638 -19.68 -3.28 -4.68
N VAL A 639 -18.67 -2.45 -4.92
CA VAL A 639 -18.08 -1.62 -3.86
C VAL A 639 -18.96 -0.39 -3.66
N HIS A 640 -19.27 -0.07 -2.39
CA HIS A 640 -20.11 1.04 -1.95
C HIS A 640 -21.63 0.78 -1.90
N ALA A 641 -22.07 -0.45 -1.63
CA ALA A 641 -23.44 -0.59 -1.18
C ALA A 641 -23.61 0.22 0.13
N PRO A 642 -24.69 1.01 0.30
CA PRO A 642 -24.90 1.78 1.54
C PRO A 642 -24.88 0.92 2.80
N THR A 643 -25.14 -0.38 2.68
CA THR A 643 -25.13 -1.36 3.78
C THR A 643 -23.77 -2.04 4.01
N ASP A 644 -22.74 -1.74 3.21
CA ASP A 644 -21.42 -2.34 3.37
C ASP A 644 -20.79 -1.87 4.69
N PRO A 645 -20.31 -2.78 5.56
CA PRO A 645 -19.67 -2.39 6.81
C PRO A 645 -18.32 -1.71 6.57
N TYR A 646 -17.91 -0.89 7.53
CA TYR A 646 -16.50 -0.59 7.77
C TYR A 646 -15.82 -1.87 8.26
N ILE A 647 -14.62 -2.15 7.76
CA ILE A 647 -13.85 -3.32 8.13
C ILE A 647 -12.55 -2.84 8.74
N LEU A 648 -12.30 -3.22 9.99
CA LEU A 648 -11.05 -2.94 10.69
C LEU A 648 -10.39 -4.28 11.01
N THR A 649 -9.08 -4.36 10.85
CA THR A 649 -8.31 -5.56 11.14
C THR A 649 -7.14 -5.22 12.04
N TRP A 650 -6.81 -6.12 12.94
CA TRP A 650 -5.57 -6.09 13.69
C TRP A 650 -5.04 -7.51 13.86
N THR A 651 -3.76 -7.72 13.64
CA THR A 651 -3.11 -9.03 13.55
C THR A 651 -1.89 -9.09 14.45
N TRP A 652 -1.54 -10.30 14.86
CA TRP A 652 -0.30 -10.57 15.59
C TRP A 652 0.22 -11.95 15.24
N ARG A 653 1.43 -12.27 15.71
CA ARG A 653 2.01 -13.61 15.59
C ARG A 653 2.30 -14.19 16.97
N SER A 654 1.54 -15.20 17.37
CA SER A 654 1.78 -15.96 18.60
C SER A 654 3.02 -16.86 18.44
N VAL A 655 3.98 -16.72 19.35
CA VAL A 655 5.23 -17.49 19.38
C VAL A 655 5.40 -18.25 20.70
N PRO A 656 6.11 -19.40 20.69
CA PRO A 656 6.37 -20.17 21.91
C PRO A 656 7.05 -19.33 23.01
N PRO A 657 6.89 -19.72 24.28
CA PRO A 657 7.67 -19.14 25.37
C PRO A 657 9.18 -19.29 25.08
N GLY A 658 9.96 -18.26 25.39
CA GLY A 658 11.42 -18.25 25.20
C GLY A 658 11.90 -17.97 23.76
N THR A 659 11.02 -17.62 22.83
CA THR A 659 11.43 -17.14 21.49
C THR A 659 12.12 -15.79 21.61
N ASP A 660 13.40 -15.66 21.23
CA ASP A 660 14.08 -14.36 21.17
C ASP A 660 13.39 -13.45 20.16
N LEU A 661 12.83 -12.34 20.65
CA LEU A 661 12.22 -11.29 19.85
C LEU A 661 13.16 -10.07 19.89
N PRO A 662 13.36 -9.36 18.77
CA PRO A 662 14.04 -8.07 18.80
C PRO A 662 13.27 -7.12 19.74
N GLU A 663 14.01 -6.37 20.56
CA GLU A 663 13.46 -5.40 21.54
C GLU A 663 12.58 -4.33 20.90
#